data_AF-A0A7X8ZJ32-F1
#
_entry.id   AF-A0A7X8ZJ32-F1
#
_cell.length_a   1.000
_cell.length_b   1.000
_cell.length_c   1.000
_cell.angle_alpha   90.00
_cell.angle_beta   90.00
_cell.angle_gamma   90.00
#
_symmetry.space_group_name_H-M   'P 1'
#
loop_
_entity.id
_entity.type
_entity.pdbx_description
1 polymer ?
#
loop_
_entity_poly.entity_id
_entity_poly.type
_entity_poly.pdbx_seq_one_letter_code
_entity_poly.pdbx_strand_id
1 'polypeptide(L)'
;MFNKLHLLGIFALSLAAFAQTELIRDFKNDLSKLPQEKLSTEVFDQTSPSMKLDSTGIKSGQFVGHAFYVFKEAAQALRGKTIEFRVKTKHVAGNAALGGTFRVSTSPGNELRVTRSFSLNIPVGDQFQEQSATFTVPNLDNIAHVNVQLGFRQQGEEHNLWFIDEPQFRYAENSDSVQLPTDILGLSALIDKEPLVLVEDGKAKFSIVIAAAADPIAKLAAEELQLHCQLALGADIPMRQESENQAIGGPAIHVGGTTLVQKFALQPANLPPESWIIARTGENIILTGGDTPGANRNQALSTRGVATGTLYAAYEFLERIFGVRWYWPGNYGTVVPPATDIKITRLLQTGTPSYSTRGFLYSIPRDKEISTEDFIRWYRRNRIGSANGSSMANHSFNAWPKKFGATHPEYFALQVDGRRKTDEVAGGHVCLSNPEVLKETIREKLEYFEKNPDAGFSSVMPGDSFGLYKCICEDCQKPLQPERGPGGIASNLVWDFVNKVALGVAEKMPDRYITCCAYGEYRQRPDFPLAPNVAVTLCYSAQPRSDQISKNKWRAMLDEWRQTGAALYIWEYWNNSRYSRGVYGAPAVFPRHLQEFMRLDQGQVRGRALELSNIDGDGVSFPYWTDWIYDVLNIYVVSHLMNNINCDVEKLLDEYYPNFYGPAAEPMRQFHDELELAWTKGNYSDGWNWETCWVKTYPPEFVDRMMGLLRQSVQLCAGQEPYLKRAQKTLEGYLPFERNSFLFREKKSQTNVPEITVPQGTVKPQLDGRPDEEAWQKAAVISNFCDSYNIYEQKAITEMRFLVAEETLFVAISAKIPPERTEINWADDLGERDSLLWNRESAELFFVGQDKECYQFIVAPNGKIADFKWPAENMAAALKWDAQGLQFAVLRENNTTWTAEIAIPLSNLTFAKPPQDCDFIVNFARNHRFQDAQDKAWKWEQSCWLPTYGPFHSYDKFGKMRLSK
;
A
#
# COMPACT_ATOMS: atom_id res chain seq x y z
N MET A 1 -29.05 86.39 -34.64
CA MET A 1 -27.96 87.39 -34.61
C MET A 1 -26.71 86.74 -35.20
N PHE A 2 -26.31 87.22 -36.38
CA PHE A 2 -24.96 87.27 -36.99
C PHE A 2 -24.04 86.04 -36.83
N ASN A 3 -23.86 85.23 -37.90
CA ASN A 3 -22.80 85.32 -38.95
C ASN A 3 -21.48 84.66 -38.48
N LYS A 4 -20.68 83.90 -39.24
CA LYS A 4 -20.51 83.52 -40.66
C LYS A 4 -19.51 82.34 -40.64
N LEU A 5 -19.70 81.22 -41.32
CA LEU A 5 -19.37 80.95 -42.74
C LEU A 5 -17.92 81.23 -43.18
N HIS A 6 -17.29 80.18 -43.73
CA HIS A 6 -16.39 80.16 -44.91
C HIS A 6 -14.91 80.55 -44.71
N LEU A 7 -13.89 80.00 -45.38
CA LEU A 7 -13.77 79.07 -46.52
C LEU A 7 -12.29 78.59 -46.65
N LEU A 8 -12.10 77.36 -47.17
CA LEU A 8 -11.11 76.89 -48.18
C LEU A 8 -9.60 77.26 -48.20
N GLY A 9 -8.78 76.23 -48.47
CA GLY A 9 -7.60 76.29 -49.37
C GLY A 9 -6.31 75.71 -48.78
N ILE A 10 -5.98 74.41 -48.88
CA ILE A 10 -5.39 73.64 -50.02
C ILE A 10 -3.86 73.89 -50.20
N PHE A 11 -3.09 72.81 -49.89
CA PHE A 11 -1.77 72.39 -50.39
C PHE A 11 -0.52 73.21 -50.01
N ALA A 12 0.69 72.66 -49.83
CA ALA A 12 1.22 71.31 -49.60
C ALA A 12 2.75 71.47 -49.42
N LEU A 13 3.35 70.52 -48.70
CA LEU A 13 4.76 70.09 -48.75
C LEU A 13 5.85 70.95 -48.09
N SER A 14 6.29 70.51 -46.91
CA SER A 14 7.61 69.85 -46.81
C SER A 14 7.62 68.83 -45.67
N LEU A 15 8.03 67.61 -46.00
CA LEU A 15 8.26 66.50 -45.07
C LEU A 15 9.51 66.79 -44.22
N ALA A 16 9.37 66.67 -42.90
CA ALA A 16 10.38 66.12 -41.98
C ALA A 16 9.73 65.86 -40.61
N ALA A 17 8.74 64.97 -40.54
CA ALA A 17 8.31 64.41 -39.27
C ALA A 17 9.25 63.22 -38.96
N PHE A 18 10.40 63.51 -38.35
CA PHE A 18 11.11 62.47 -37.60
C PHE A 18 10.24 62.10 -36.40
N ALA A 19 9.88 60.81 -36.32
CA ALA A 19 9.18 60.23 -35.19
C ALA A 19 9.93 60.57 -33.89
N GLN A 20 9.27 61.31 -33.00
CA GLN A 20 9.80 61.60 -31.67
C GLN A 20 9.84 60.31 -30.86
N THR A 21 11.05 59.94 -30.46
CA THR A 21 11.38 58.91 -29.47
C THR A 21 10.86 59.35 -28.10
N GLU A 22 9.83 58.68 -27.56
CA GLU A 22 9.31 59.01 -26.23
C GLU A 22 10.21 58.45 -25.10
N LEU A 23 11.22 59.24 -24.74
CA LEU A 23 12.07 59.07 -23.55
C LEU A 23 11.23 59.20 -22.26
N ILE A 24 11.34 58.24 -21.33
CA ILE A 24 10.67 58.28 -20.02
C ILE A 24 11.50 59.09 -19.04
N ARG A 25 12.80 58.79 -18.94
CA ARG A 25 13.74 59.52 -18.07
C ARG A 25 15.17 59.29 -18.54
N ASP A 26 15.93 60.37 -18.68
CA ASP A 26 17.38 60.33 -18.84
C ASP A 26 18.06 60.63 -17.50
N PHE A 27 18.96 59.75 -17.08
CA PHE A 27 19.70 59.85 -15.82
C PHE A 27 21.10 60.45 -15.99
N LYS A 28 21.52 60.84 -17.21
CA LYS A 28 22.85 61.42 -17.49
C LYS A 28 23.17 62.63 -16.60
N ASN A 29 22.21 63.53 -16.42
CA ASN A 29 22.36 64.70 -15.54
C ASN A 29 22.35 64.35 -14.05
N ASP A 30 21.82 63.18 -13.67
CA ASP A 30 21.85 62.72 -12.28
C ASP A 30 23.22 62.10 -11.94
N LEU A 31 23.93 61.57 -12.94
CA LEU A 31 25.28 61.07 -12.75
C LEU A 31 26.22 62.18 -12.26
N SER A 32 26.20 63.37 -12.85
CA SER A 32 27.07 64.50 -12.45
C SER A 32 26.84 65.00 -11.02
N LYS A 33 25.74 64.62 -10.38
CA LYS A 33 25.43 64.95 -8.98
C LYS A 33 25.98 63.93 -7.99
N LEU A 34 26.55 62.82 -8.46
CA LEU A 34 27.17 61.82 -7.59
C LEU A 34 28.43 62.40 -6.93
N PRO A 35 28.80 61.89 -5.74
CA PRO A 35 30.07 62.24 -5.10
C PRO A 35 31.26 62.02 -6.03
N GLN A 36 32.29 62.86 -5.92
CA GLN A 36 33.44 62.89 -6.83
C GLN A 36 34.14 61.54 -6.96
N GLU A 37 34.18 60.73 -5.90
CA GLU A 37 34.74 59.38 -5.87
C GLU A 37 33.96 58.34 -6.71
N LYS A 38 32.68 58.60 -7.00
CA LYS A 38 31.82 57.78 -7.87
C LYS A 38 31.81 58.24 -9.32
N LEU A 39 32.51 59.33 -9.62
CA LEU A 39 32.61 59.89 -10.97
C LEU A 39 33.90 59.44 -11.64
N SER A 40 33.82 59.22 -12.93
CA SER A 40 34.97 59.03 -13.81
C SER A 40 35.25 60.30 -14.61
N THR A 41 36.50 60.50 -15.00
CA THR A 41 36.87 61.47 -16.04
C THR A 41 36.53 60.98 -17.45
N GLU A 42 36.20 59.69 -17.61
CA GLU A 42 35.73 59.15 -18.88
C GLU A 42 34.29 59.59 -19.16
N VAL A 43 34.03 60.13 -20.35
CA VAL A 43 32.74 60.68 -20.77
C VAL A 43 32.41 60.12 -22.16
N PHE A 44 31.23 59.54 -22.34
CA PHE A 44 30.81 59.02 -23.66
C PHE A 44 30.38 60.14 -24.62
N ASP A 45 29.69 61.16 -24.10
CA ASP A 45 29.26 62.36 -24.83
C ASP A 45 29.33 63.55 -23.86
N GLN A 46 29.90 64.68 -24.29
CA GLN A 46 30.62 65.72 -23.49
C GLN A 46 29.80 66.48 -22.41
N THR A 47 28.66 65.96 -21.98
CA THR A 47 27.64 66.66 -21.18
C THR A 47 27.65 66.32 -19.68
N SER A 48 28.25 65.19 -19.24
CA SER A 48 28.44 64.82 -17.82
C SER A 48 29.44 63.65 -17.65
N PRO A 49 30.17 63.53 -16.52
CA PRO A 49 31.03 62.39 -16.22
C PRO A 49 30.27 61.06 -16.16
N SER A 50 30.89 59.96 -16.61
CA SER A 50 30.33 58.63 -16.42
C SER A 50 30.45 58.21 -14.95
N MET A 51 29.55 57.31 -14.52
CA MET A 51 29.59 56.76 -13.17
C MET A 51 30.58 55.60 -13.12
N LYS A 52 31.41 55.60 -12.07
CA LYS A 52 32.38 54.56 -11.76
C LYS A 52 31.82 53.57 -10.74
N LEU A 53 31.79 52.28 -11.09
CA LEU A 53 31.62 51.16 -10.18
C LEU A 53 32.98 50.49 -9.95
N ASP A 54 33.60 50.81 -8.82
CA ASP A 54 34.97 50.43 -8.48
C ASP A 54 34.97 49.58 -7.20
N SER A 55 35.59 48.41 -7.27
CA SER A 55 35.70 47.48 -6.14
C SER A 55 36.92 47.74 -5.25
N THR A 56 37.73 48.76 -5.53
CA THR A 56 38.90 49.09 -4.69
C THR A 56 38.49 49.25 -3.22
N GLY A 57 39.06 48.41 -2.34
CA GLY A 57 38.77 48.43 -0.90
C GLY A 57 37.44 47.77 -0.49
N ILE A 58 36.71 47.15 -1.41
CA ILE A 58 35.45 46.42 -1.14
C ILE A 58 35.74 44.96 -0.83
N LYS A 59 35.12 44.41 0.23
CA LYS A 59 35.33 43.02 0.66
C LYS A 59 34.57 42.04 -0.24
N SER A 60 35.10 40.83 -0.41
CA SER A 60 34.39 39.76 -1.10
C SER A 60 33.00 39.50 -0.49
N GLY A 61 32.01 39.26 -1.35
CA GLY A 61 30.59 39.09 -1.01
C GLY A 61 29.77 40.38 -1.02
N GLN A 62 30.42 41.56 -0.93
CA GLN A 62 29.73 42.85 -0.97
C GLN A 62 29.29 43.21 -2.39
N PHE A 63 28.14 43.88 -2.51
CA PHE A 63 27.58 44.34 -3.77
C PHE A 63 28.06 45.76 -4.08
N VAL A 64 28.63 45.96 -5.27
CA VAL A 64 29.00 47.26 -5.81
C VAL A 64 28.02 47.59 -6.92
N GLY A 65 27.24 48.65 -6.75
CA GLY A 65 26.24 49.02 -7.74
C GLY A 65 25.52 50.32 -7.46
N HIS A 66 24.63 50.68 -8.37
CA HIS A 66 23.79 51.86 -8.32
C HIS A 66 22.39 51.56 -8.86
N ALA A 67 21.37 52.21 -8.32
CA ALA A 67 20.00 52.00 -8.73
C ALA A 67 19.39 53.28 -9.31
N PHE A 68 18.77 53.14 -10.48
CA PHE A 68 18.15 54.21 -11.25
C PHE A 68 16.64 54.14 -11.05
N TYR A 69 16.07 55.14 -10.38
CA TYR A 69 14.68 55.11 -9.93
C TYR A 69 13.78 56.07 -10.72
N VAL A 70 12.56 55.63 -10.99
CA VAL A 70 11.39 56.46 -11.29
C VAL A 70 10.42 56.30 -10.12
N PHE A 71 9.99 57.40 -9.51
CA PHE A 71 9.16 57.39 -8.30
C PHE A 71 7.74 57.91 -8.55
N LYS A 72 6.82 57.57 -7.64
CA LYS A 72 5.49 58.18 -7.48
C LYS A 72 4.66 58.22 -8.78
N GLU A 73 4.08 59.37 -9.12
CA GLU A 73 3.13 59.55 -10.23
C GLU A 73 3.75 59.13 -11.57
N ALA A 74 5.03 59.42 -11.77
CA ALA A 74 5.76 59.00 -12.96
C ALA A 74 5.93 57.47 -13.03
N ALA A 75 6.14 56.80 -11.90
CA ALA A 75 6.20 55.33 -11.83
C ALA A 75 4.80 54.71 -12.04
N GLN A 76 3.76 55.30 -11.44
CA GLN A 76 2.38 54.89 -11.60
C GLN A 76 1.91 55.00 -13.06
N ALA A 77 2.35 56.03 -13.79
CA ALA A 77 2.02 56.23 -15.20
C ALA A 77 2.62 55.16 -16.14
N LEU A 78 3.55 54.34 -15.65
CA LEU A 78 4.14 53.22 -16.39
C LEU A 78 3.35 51.92 -16.26
N ARG A 79 2.34 51.83 -15.37
CA ARG A 79 1.58 50.58 -15.15
C ARG A 79 1.05 50.01 -16.47
N GLY A 80 1.24 48.71 -16.66
CA GLY A 80 0.81 48.00 -17.88
C GLY A 80 1.60 48.34 -19.14
N LYS A 81 2.60 49.23 -19.09
CA LYS A 81 3.43 49.61 -20.24
C LYS A 81 4.74 48.82 -20.27
N THR A 82 5.28 48.64 -21.47
CA THR A 82 6.62 48.08 -21.69
C THR A 82 7.62 49.21 -21.84
N ILE A 83 8.71 49.11 -21.09
CA ILE A 83 9.78 50.10 -21.02
C ILE A 83 11.12 49.44 -21.33
N GLU A 84 12.00 50.16 -22.01
CA GLU A 84 13.39 49.79 -22.25
C GLU A 84 14.27 50.56 -21.25
N PHE A 85 15.17 49.87 -20.56
CA PHE A 85 16.32 50.48 -19.90
C PHE A 85 17.53 50.36 -20.81
N ARG A 86 17.99 51.48 -21.36
CA ARG A 86 19.17 51.58 -22.21
C ARG A 86 20.31 52.19 -21.42
N VAL A 87 21.53 51.70 -21.63
CA VAL A 87 22.72 52.14 -20.92
C VAL A 87 23.97 51.86 -21.74
N LYS A 88 24.99 52.70 -21.60
CA LYS A 88 26.32 52.45 -22.15
C LYS A 88 27.25 52.00 -21.02
N THR A 89 27.97 50.91 -21.23
CA THR A 89 28.87 50.37 -20.20
C THR A 89 30.24 50.08 -20.78
N LYS A 90 31.27 50.19 -19.94
CA LYS A 90 32.65 49.87 -20.28
C LYS A 90 33.26 49.03 -19.16
N HIS A 91 33.80 47.86 -19.51
CA HIS A 91 34.42 46.91 -18.59
C HIS A 91 35.93 47.10 -18.58
N VAL A 92 36.49 47.70 -17.53
CA VAL A 92 37.89 48.16 -17.52
C VAL A 92 38.83 47.15 -16.87
N ALA A 93 38.39 46.51 -15.79
CA ALA A 93 39.21 45.53 -15.07
C ALA A 93 38.33 44.51 -14.32
N GLY A 94 38.90 43.34 -14.06
CA GLY A 94 38.28 42.25 -13.31
C GLY A 94 37.48 41.26 -14.15
N ASN A 95 36.92 40.24 -13.51
CA ASN A 95 36.12 39.18 -14.15
C ASN A 95 34.65 39.18 -13.71
N ALA A 96 34.22 40.07 -12.80
CA ALA A 96 32.86 40.10 -12.31
C ALA A 96 31.90 40.65 -13.38
N ALA A 97 30.95 39.81 -13.80
CA ALA A 97 29.92 40.20 -14.74
C ALA A 97 29.03 41.32 -14.17
N LEU A 98 28.79 42.37 -14.95
CA LEU A 98 27.84 43.43 -14.59
C LEU A 98 26.42 42.91 -14.79
N GLY A 99 25.70 42.77 -13.67
CA GLY A 99 24.29 42.38 -13.65
C GLY A 99 23.38 43.58 -13.45
N GLY A 100 22.11 43.39 -13.76
CA GLY A 100 21.03 44.32 -13.48
C GLY A 100 19.86 43.63 -12.81
N THR A 101 19.13 44.35 -11.97
CA THR A 101 17.85 43.89 -11.40
C THR A 101 16.79 44.96 -11.58
N PHE A 102 15.76 44.65 -12.35
CA PHE A 102 14.55 45.44 -12.47
C PHE A 102 13.60 45.16 -11.32
N ARG A 103 13.06 46.21 -10.68
CA ARG A 103 12.17 46.10 -9.52
C ARG A 103 10.99 47.04 -9.62
N VAL A 104 9.83 46.55 -9.15
CA VAL A 104 8.61 47.34 -8.95
C VAL A 104 8.12 47.15 -7.52
N SER A 105 7.94 48.26 -6.82
CA SER A 105 7.50 48.27 -5.41
C SER A 105 6.22 49.07 -5.25
N THR A 106 5.32 48.64 -4.37
CA THR A 106 4.05 49.33 -4.07
C THR A 106 4.06 50.06 -2.73
N SER A 107 3.21 51.07 -2.58
CA SER A 107 2.93 51.77 -1.32
C SER A 107 1.53 51.43 -0.79
N PRO A 108 1.28 51.54 0.54
CA PRO A 108 2.26 51.74 1.61
C PRO A 108 3.14 50.49 1.82
N GLY A 109 4.36 50.67 2.32
CA GLY A 109 5.24 49.55 2.75
C GLY A 109 6.42 49.19 1.84
N ASN A 110 6.55 49.77 0.63
CA ASN A 110 7.62 49.40 -0.33
C ASN A 110 7.70 47.88 -0.58
N GLU A 111 6.56 47.17 -0.54
CA GLU A 111 6.53 45.73 -0.81
C GLU A 111 6.99 45.47 -2.24
N LEU A 112 8.03 44.66 -2.38
CA LEU A 112 8.60 44.26 -3.65
C LEU A 112 7.64 43.30 -4.35
N ARG A 113 7.05 43.73 -5.46
CA ARG A 113 6.04 42.94 -6.19
C ARG A 113 6.61 42.21 -7.39
N VAL A 114 7.59 42.81 -8.07
CA VAL A 114 8.24 42.20 -9.23
C VAL A 114 9.74 42.42 -9.12
N THR A 115 10.49 41.35 -9.40
CA THR A 115 11.96 41.36 -9.51
C THR A 115 12.38 40.56 -10.73
N ARG A 116 13.15 41.16 -11.64
CA ARG A 116 13.72 40.46 -12.80
C ARG A 116 15.21 40.79 -12.91
N SER A 117 16.06 39.77 -12.86
CA SER A 117 17.50 39.92 -13.05
C SER A 117 17.89 39.75 -14.52
N PHE A 118 18.94 40.44 -14.95
CA PHE A 118 19.55 40.33 -16.27
C PHE A 118 21.07 40.52 -16.17
N SER A 119 21.82 40.07 -17.17
CA SER A 119 23.29 40.20 -17.22
C SER A 119 23.71 40.94 -18.48
N LEU A 120 24.71 41.82 -18.34
CA LEU A 120 25.35 42.53 -19.44
C LEU A 120 26.75 41.92 -19.62
N ASN A 121 26.83 40.80 -20.34
CA ASN A 121 28.06 40.03 -20.50
C ASN A 121 28.97 40.67 -21.56
N ILE A 122 29.78 41.65 -21.14
CA ILE A 122 30.72 42.36 -22.01
C ILE A 122 32.16 41.99 -21.65
N PRO A 123 33.01 41.59 -22.61
CA PRO A 123 34.42 41.36 -22.38
C PRO A 123 35.14 42.61 -21.85
N VAL A 124 36.22 42.43 -21.09
CA VAL A 124 37.10 43.53 -20.68
C VAL A 124 37.64 44.24 -21.93
N GLY A 125 37.57 45.57 -21.97
CA GLY A 125 37.97 46.38 -23.11
C GLY A 125 37.90 47.89 -22.86
N ASP A 126 38.52 48.66 -23.74
CA ASP A 126 38.66 50.12 -23.57
C ASP A 126 37.51 50.94 -24.19
N GLN A 127 36.54 50.28 -24.83
CA GLN A 127 35.40 50.91 -25.51
C GLN A 127 34.12 50.80 -24.69
N PHE A 128 33.31 51.86 -24.72
CA PHE A 128 31.93 51.79 -24.27
C PHE A 128 31.07 51.03 -25.27
N GLN A 129 30.14 50.23 -24.76
CA GLN A 129 29.16 49.49 -25.55
C GLN A 129 27.75 49.85 -25.08
N GLU A 130 26.86 50.10 -26.03
CA GLU A 130 25.44 50.30 -25.74
C GLU A 130 24.79 48.94 -25.44
N GLN A 131 23.94 48.92 -24.43
CA GLN A 131 23.18 47.78 -23.96
C GLN A 131 21.75 48.22 -23.68
N SER A 132 20.80 47.30 -23.81
CA SER A 132 19.46 47.55 -23.34
C SER A 132 18.78 46.30 -22.81
N ALA A 133 17.78 46.51 -21.96
CA ALA A 133 16.92 45.46 -21.44
C ALA A 133 15.47 45.97 -21.34
N THR A 134 14.52 45.15 -21.77
CA THR A 134 13.11 45.52 -21.84
C THR A 134 12.29 44.85 -20.74
N PHE A 135 11.39 45.61 -20.12
CA PHE A 135 10.58 45.21 -18.98
C PHE A 135 9.13 45.67 -19.13
N THR A 136 8.17 44.82 -18.78
CA THR A 136 6.77 45.24 -18.63
C THR A 136 6.50 45.58 -17.18
N VAL A 137 6.03 46.80 -16.93
CA VAL A 137 5.57 47.21 -15.60
C VAL A 137 4.19 46.57 -15.38
N PRO A 138 3.98 45.79 -14.30
CA PRO A 138 2.70 45.13 -14.06
C PRO A 138 1.58 46.17 -13.91
N ASN A 139 0.36 45.80 -14.28
CA ASN A 139 -0.81 46.66 -14.13
C ASN A 139 -1.27 46.66 -12.65
N LEU A 140 -0.57 47.43 -11.81
CA LEU A 140 -0.81 47.57 -10.38
C LEU A 140 -1.17 49.01 -10.01
N ASP A 141 -1.97 49.16 -8.96
CA ASP A 141 -2.20 50.45 -8.30
C ASP A 141 -1.15 50.71 -7.22
N ASN A 142 -0.95 51.98 -6.88
CA ASN A 142 -0.04 52.44 -5.82
C ASN A 142 1.44 52.07 -6.02
N ILE A 143 1.95 52.04 -7.26
CA ILE A 143 3.37 51.86 -7.55
C ILE A 143 4.18 53.01 -6.93
N ALA A 144 4.99 52.67 -5.93
CA ALA A 144 5.86 53.61 -5.23
C ALA A 144 7.07 53.99 -6.10
N HIS A 145 7.67 53.00 -6.75
CA HIS A 145 8.76 53.20 -7.69
C HIS A 145 8.98 52.01 -8.63
N VAL A 146 9.59 52.33 -9.77
CA VAL A 146 10.20 51.40 -10.71
C VAL A 146 11.70 51.68 -10.74
N ASN A 147 12.56 50.68 -10.62
CA ASN A 147 14.01 50.89 -10.72
C ASN A 147 14.75 49.76 -11.44
N VAL A 148 15.93 50.10 -11.94
CA VAL A 148 16.97 49.14 -12.33
C VAL A 148 18.19 49.36 -11.44
N GLN A 149 18.60 48.32 -10.71
CA GLN A 149 19.86 48.30 -9.96
C GLN A 149 20.93 47.60 -10.80
N LEU A 150 21.91 48.34 -11.30
CA LEU A 150 23.09 47.80 -11.96
C LEU A 150 24.22 47.58 -10.96
N GLY A 151 24.94 46.48 -11.09
CA GLY A 151 26.13 46.21 -10.28
C GLY A 151 26.59 44.76 -10.33
N PHE A 152 27.61 44.47 -9.54
CA PHE A 152 28.20 43.14 -9.43
C PHE A 152 28.48 42.83 -7.95
N ARG A 153 28.63 41.55 -7.61
CA ARG A 153 29.13 41.13 -6.30
C ARG A 153 30.63 40.89 -6.40
N GLN A 154 31.38 41.50 -5.50
CA GLN A 154 32.83 41.32 -5.43
C GLN A 154 33.18 39.88 -5.07
N GLN A 155 33.94 39.19 -5.92
CA GLN A 155 34.45 37.83 -5.67
C GLN A 155 35.97 37.89 -5.50
N GLY A 156 36.47 37.38 -4.38
CA GLY A 156 37.90 37.46 -4.06
C GLY A 156 38.44 38.89 -3.91
N GLU A 157 39.74 39.04 -4.14
CA GLU A 157 40.50 40.31 -4.04
C GLU A 157 40.71 40.99 -5.41
N GLU A 158 40.09 40.46 -6.48
CA GLU A 158 40.27 41.01 -7.82
C GLU A 158 39.71 42.43 -7.96
N HIS A 159 40.46 43.32 -8.61
CA HIS A 159 39.98 44.66 -8.89
C HIS A 159 39.02 44.65 -10.08
N ASN A 160 37.72 44.72 -9.78
CA ASN A 160 36.64 44.93 -10.72
C ASN A 160 36.35 46.43 -10.89
N LEU A 161 36.36 46.91 -12.13
CA LEU A 161 36.10 48.31 -12.49
C LEU A 161 35.21 48.40 -13.73
N TRP A 162 34.07 49.07 -13.57
CA TRP A 162 33.11 49.35 -14.63
C TRP A 162 32.77 50.84 -14.71
N PHE A 163 32.59 51.35 -15.93
CA PHE A 163 31.97 52.65 -16.15
C PHE A 163 30.58 52.50 -16.74
N ILE A 164 29.65 53.33 -16.28
CA ILE A 164 28.24 53.36 -16.69
C ILE A 164 27.92 54.77 -17.15
N ASP A 165 27.40 54.89 -18.36
CA ASP A 165 27.03 56.16 -18.97
C ASP A 165 25.68 56.10 -19.69
N GLU A 166 25.05 57.26 -19.87
CA GLU A 166 23.71 57.45 -20.46
C GLU A 166 22.66 56.40 -20.03
N PRO A 167 22.42 56.17 -18.72
CA PRO A 167 21.31 55.34 -18.31
C PRO A 167 20.01 56.06 -18.64
N GLN A 168 19.10 55.38 -19.35
CA GLN A 168 17.85 55.95 -19.82
C GLN A 168 16.72 54.93 -19.69
N PHE A 169 15.57 55.37 -19.20
CA PHE A 169 14.30 54.69 -19.44
C PHE A 169 13.62 55.29 -20.67
N ARG A 170 13.15 54.44 -21.57
CA ARG A 170 12.39 54.80 -22.77
C ARG A 170 11.16 53.93 -22.85
N TYR A 171 10.09 54.41 -23.50
CA TYR A 171 9.06 53.47 -23.93
C TYR A 171 9.67 52.55 -24.99
N ALA A 172 9.42 51.24 -24.87
CA ALA A 172 9.84 50.33 -25.92
C ALA A 172 9.02 50.65 -27.18
N GLU A 173 9.67 50.85 -28.33
CA GLU A 173 8.99 50.81 -29.63
C GLU A 173 8.19 49.51 -29.69
N ASN A 174 6.97 49.54 -30.25
CA ASN A 174 6.05 48.40 -30.32
C ASN A 174 6.77 47.08 -30.69
N SER A 175 7.34 46.43 -29.67
CA SER A 175 7.65 45.03 -29.68
C SER A 175 6.32 44.40 -29.34
N ASP A 176 5.68 43.84 -30.36
CA ASP A 176 4.53 42.95 -30.21
C ASP A 176 4.61 42.25 -28.86
N SER A 177 3.59 42.46 -28.03
CA SER A 177 3.32 41.75 -26.77
C SER A 177 4.56 41.15 -26.10
N VAL A 178 5.02 41.70 -24.98
CA VAL A 178 5.94 40.94 -24.12
C VAL A 178 5.26 39.62 -23.80
N GLN A 179 5.66 38.56 -24.51
CA GLN A 179 5.33 37.19 -24.18
C GLN A 179 5.95 37.02 -22.79
N LEU A 180 5.08 36.98 -21.78
CA LEU A 180 5.39 36.29 -20.53
C LEU A 180 6.08 34.99 -20.94
N PRO A 181 7.21 34.59 -20.34
CA PRO A 181 7.93 33.40 -20.76
C PRO A 181 6.92 32.27 -20.94
N THR A 182 6.62 31.92 -22.20
CA THR A 182 5.67 30.85 -22.51
C THR A 182 6.26 29.49 -22.14
N ASP A 183 7.46 29.50 -21.54
CA ASP A 183 8.30 28.38 -21.17
C ASP A 183 8.25 28.12 -19.65
N ILE A 184 7.48 28.91 -18.89
CA ILE A 184 7.21 28.65 -17.46
C ILE A 184 5.77 28.17 -17.32
N LEU A 185 5.61 26.86 -17.11
CA LEU A 185 4.29 26.21 -17.07
C LEU A 185 3.33 26.87 -16.06
N GLY A 186 3.84 27.24 -14.89
CA GLY A 186 3.06 27.91 -13.85
C GLY A 186 2.55 29.30 -14.26
N LEU A 187 3.28 30.04 -15.10
CA LEU A 187 2.84 31.32 -15.64
C LEU A 187 1.87 31.12 -16.81
N SER A 188 2.12 30.14 -17.69
CA SER A 188 1.18 29.80 -18.77
C SER A 188 -0.21 29.46 -18.22
N ALA A 189 -0.28 28.61 -17.19
CA ALA A 189 -1.54 28.22 -16.56
C ALA A 189 -2.28 29.39 -15.88
N LEU A 190 -1.60 30.50 -15.55
CA LEU A 190 -2.22 31.69 -14.97
C LEU A 190 -2.77 32.66 -16.03
N ILE A 191 -2.24 32.62 -17.25
CA ILE A 191 -2.60 33.53 -18.35
C ILE A 191 -3.86 33.04 -19.08
N ASP A 192 -4.03 31.72 -19.20
CA ASP A 192 -5.14 31.10 -19.94
C ASP A 192 -6.46 31.19 -19.16
N LYS A 193 -7.18 32.31 -19.32
CA LYS A 193 -8.49 32.54 -18.69
C LYS A 193 -9.67 32.11 -19.57
N GLU A 194 -9.51 32.18 -20.88
CA GLU A 194 -10.59 31.85 -21.81
C GLU A 194 -10.85 30.33 -21.83
N PRO A 195 -12.12 29.89 -21.85
CA PRO A 195 -12.46 28.47 -21.90
C PRO A 195 -11.92 27.81 -23.18
N LEU A 196 -11.07 26.78 -23.02
CA LEU A 196 -10.69 25.88 -24.10
C LEU A 196 -11.78 24.83 -24.28
N VAL A 197 -12.35 24.77 -25.48
CA VAL A 197 -13.36 23.79 -25.84
C VAL A 197 -12.66 22.48 -26.23
N LEU A 198 -12.89 21.42 -25.46
CA LEU A 198 -12.40 20.08 -25.76
C LEU A 198 -13.49 19.23 -26.42
N VAL A 199 -14.74 19.39 -25.98
CA VAL A 199 -15.89 18.72 -26.56
C VAL A 199 -16.99 19.76 -26.76
N GLU A 200 -17.64 19.70 -27.92
CA GLU A 200 -18.80 20.52 -28.26
C GLU A 200 -19.72 19.70 -29.16
N ASP A 201 -21.02 19.72 -28.85
CA ASP A 201 -22.06 18.94 -29.55
C ASP A 201 -21.71 17.44 -29.67
N GLY A 202 -21.10 16.88 -28.61
CA GLY A 202 -20.66 15.48 -28.56
C GLY A 202 -19.47 15.15 -29.48
N LYS A 203 -18.77 16.16 -30.02
CA LYS A 203 -17.62 15.98 -30.90
C LYS A 203 -16.34 16.46 -30.24
N ALA A 204 -15.29 15.65 -30.33
CA ALA A 204 -13.95 16.06 -29.92
C ALA A 204 -13.43 17.21 -30.79
N LYS A 205 -12.91 18.24 -30.14
CA LYS A 205 -12.20 19.36 -30.75
C LYS A 205 -10.68 19.26 -30.58
N PHE A 206 -10.21 18.19 -29.92
CA PHE A 206 -8.80 17.97 -29.65
C PHE A 206 -8.25 16.75 -30.40
N SER A 207 -6.92 16.68 -30.48
CA SER A 207 -6.19 15.48 -30.85
C SER A 207 -5.27 15.02 -29.71
N ILE A 208 -4.94 13.74 -29.68
CA ILE A 208 -3.95 13.16 -28.76
C ILE A 208 -2.62 13.13 -29.49
N VAL A 209 -1.55 13.62 -28.85
CA VAL A 209 -0.23 13.80 -29.45
C VAL A 209 0.80 13.06 -28.62
N ILE A 210 1.62 12.24 -29.27
CA ILE A 210 2.77 11.56 -28.68
C ILE A 210 4.04 11.90 -29.47
N ALA A 211 5.21 11.79 -28.82
CA ALA A 211 6.49 11.99 -29.49
C ALA A 211 6.67 10.99 -30.66
N ALA A 212 7.46 11.37 -31.68
CA ALA A 212 7.81 10.48 -32.79
C ALA A 212 8.40 9.15 -32.29
N ALA A 213 9.29 9.23 -31.30
CA ALA A 213 9.89 8.10 -30.61
C ALA A 213 9.28 7.92 -29.20
N ALA A 214 7.95 7.88 -29.10
CA ALA A 214 7.28 7.72 -27.82
C ALA A 214 7.64 6.40 -27.10
N ASP A 215 7.95 6.54 -25.81
CA ASP A 215 8.18 5.43 -24.87
C ASP A 215 6.92 4.54 -24.74
N PRO A 216 7.04 3.23 -24.46
CA PRO A 216 5.90 2.33 -24.31
C PRO A 216 4.86 2.77 -23.27
N ILE A 217 5.26 3.42 -22.17
CA ILE A 217 4.31 3.92 -21.15
C ILE A 217 3.49 5.09 -21.71
N ALA A 218 4.12 6.01 -22.45
CA ALA A 218 3.42 7.13 -23.08
C ALA A 218 2.41 6.65 -24.15
N LYS A 219 2.78 5.62 -24.93
CA LYS A 219 1.87 4.97 -25.88
C LYS A 219 0.66 4.34 -25.18
N LEU A 220 0.90 3.58 -24.12
CA LEU A 220 -0.17 2.98 -23.31
C LEU A 220 -1.09 4.05 -22.70
N ALA A 221 -0.53 5.16 -22.19
CA ALA A 221 -1.31 6.27 -21.65
C ALA A 221 -2.19 6.95 -22.72
N ALA A 222 -1.65 7.15 -23.92
CA ALA A 222 -2.41 7.69 -25.05
C ALA A 222 -3.53 6.75 -25.51
N GLU A 223 -3.29 5.44 -25.53
CA GLU A 223 -4.31 4.43 -25.86
C GLU A 223 -5.44 4.39 -24.81
N GLU A 224 -5.11 4.43 -23.51
CA GLU A 224 -6.13 4.48 -22.45
C GLU A 224 -6.92 5.79 -22.53
N LEU A 225 -6.27 6.92 -22.82
CA LEU A 225 -6.96 8.20 -23.05
C LEU A 225 -7.90 8.12 -24.25
N GLN A 226 -7.42 7.60 -25.38
CA GLN A 226 -8.21 7.45 -26.61
C GLN A 226 -9.43 6.57 -26.38
N LEU A 227 -9.24 5.39 -25.76
CA LEU A 227 -10.30 4.43 -25.47
C LEU A 227 -11.43 5.07 -24.66
N HIS A 228 -11.11 5.72 -23.54
CA HIS A 228 -12.15 6.26 -22.66
C HIS A 228 -12.84 7.49 -23.27
N CYS A 229 -12.12 8.32 -24.00
CA CYS A 229 -12.72 9.44 -24.74
C CYS A 229 -13.64 8.93 -25.88
N GLN A 230 -13.26 7.86 -26.59
CA GLN A 230 -14.12 7.20 -27.58
C GLN A 230 -15.40 6.67 -26.93
N LEU A 231 -15.30 6.02 -25.77
CA LEU A 231 -16.46 5.53 -25.03
C LEU A 231 -17.38 6.68 -24.57
N ALA A 232 -16.81 7.82 -24.15
CA ALA A 232 -17.60 8.98 -23.72
C ALA A 232 -18.31 9.70 -24.87
N LEU A 233 -17.75 9.66 -26.09
CA LEU A 233 -18.19 10.46 -27.24
C LEU A 233 -18.89 9.65 -28.34
N GLY A 234 -18.69 8.33 -28.35
CA GLY A 234 -19.16 7.46 -29.43
C GLY A 234 -18.48 7.71 -30.78
N ALA A 235 -17.29 8.34 -30.79
CA ALA A 235 -16.56 8.73 -31.99
C ALA A 235 -15.05 8.60 -31.81
N ASP A 236 -14.33 8.38 -32.92
CA ASP A 236 -12.88 8.24 -32.91
C ASP A 236 -12.15 9.54 -32.54
N ILE A 237 -11.11 9.40 -31.72
CA ILE A 237 -10.26 10.53 -31.29
C ILE A 237 -8.96 10.48 -32.08
N PRO A 238 -8.60 11.53 -32.84
CA PRO A 238 -7.37 11.54 -33.62
C PRO A 238 -6.13 11.38 -32.74
N MET A 239 -5.31 10.36 -33.00
CA MET A 239 -3.99 10.20 -32.40
C MET A 239 -2.92 10.58 -33.44
N ARG A 240 -1.98 11.45 -33.04
CA ARG A 240 -0.93 12.01 -33.90
C ARG A 240 0.43 11.77 -33.27
N GLN A 241 1.42 11.50 -34.12
CA GLN A 241 2.83 11.52 -33.74
C GLN A 241 3.43 12.86 -34.15
N GLU A 242 4.31 13.41 -33.31
CA GLU A 242 5.09 14.59 -33.69
C GLU A 242 5.87 14.32 -34.99
N SER A 243 5.85 15.28 -35.90
CA SER A 243 6.74 15.31 -37.06
C SER A 243 7.22 16.73 -37.28
N GLU A 244 8.47 16.88 -37.71
CA GLU A 244 9.15 18.18 -37.81
C GLU A 244 8.45 19.20 -38.75
N ASN A 245 7.50 18.75 -39.59
CA ASN A 245 6.90 19.55 -40.66
C ASN A 245 5.36 19.66 -40.59
N GLN A 246 4.71 19.32 -39.48
CA GLN A 246 3.25 19.42 -39.36
C GLN A 246 2.83 20.17 -38.10
N ALA A 247 2.34 21.40 -38.28
CA ALA A 247 1.66 22.13 -37.21
C ALA A 247 0.40 21.35 -36.79
N ILE A 248 0.25 21.12 -35.48
CA ILE A 248 -0.93 20.47 -34.92
C ILE A 248 -2.02 21.55 -34.83
N GLY A 249 -2.93 21.56 -35.82
CA GLY A 249 -4.06 22.49 -35.82
C GLY A 249 -5.08 22.15 -34.74
N GLY A 250 -5.49 23.15 -33.97
CA GLY A 250 -6.50 23.08 -32.91
C GLY A 250 -5.99 22.51 -31.58
N PRO A 251 -6.87 22.37 -30.58
CA PRO A 251 -6.53 21.84 -29.27
C PRO A 251 -5.80 20.49 -29.31
N ALA A 252 -4.82 20.30 -28.44
CA ALA A 252 -4.00 19.09 -28.43
C ALA A 252 -3.64 18.62 -27.02
N ILE A 253 -3.73 17.31 -26.79
CA ILE A 253 -3.32 16.66 -25.53
C ILE A 253 -2.01 15.93 -25.79
N HIS A 254 -0.91 16.48 -25.29
CA HIS A 254 0.44 15.95 -25.39
C HIS A 254 0.71 14.96 -24.25
N VAL A 255 1.07 13.73 -24.61
CA VAL A 255 1.27 12.62 -23.67
C VAL A 255 2.73 12.17 -23.66
N GLY A 256 3.35 12.17 -22.48
CA GLY A 256 4.74 11.77 -22.27
C GLY A 256 5.76 12.81 -22.75
N GLY A 257 6.92 12.35 -23.22
CA GLY A 257 8.07 13.20 -23.57
C GLY A 257 8.00 13.93 -24.91
N THR A 258 6.87 14.56 -25.26
CA THR A 258 6.74 15.34 -26.51
C THR A 258 7.66 16.57 -26.53
N THR A 259 7.89 17.16 -27.71
CA THR A 259 8.71 18.37 -27.89
C THR A 259 8.16 19.54 -27.06
N LEU A 260 6.84 19.67 -26.95
CA LEU A 260 6.22 20.65 -26.06
C LEU A 260 6.59 20.39 -24.60
N VAL A 261 6.56 19.13 -24.17
CA VAL A 261 6.93 18.74 -22.80
C VAL A 261 8.42 18.96 -22.53
N GLN A 262 9.29 18.76 -23.54
CA GLN A 262 10.73 19.07 -23.46
C GLN A 262 10.96 20.55 -23.24
N LYS A 263 10.21 21.40 -23.94
CA LYS A 263 10.29 22.86 -23.84
C LYS A 263 10.06 23.36 -22.40
N PHE A 264 9.22 22.69 -21.63
CA PHE A 264 8.97 22.99 -20.21
C PHE A 264 9.88 22.23 -19.22
N ALA A 265 10.86 21.47 -19.71
CA ALA A 265 11.75 20.62 -18.91
C ALA A 265 11.02 19.54 -18.08
N LEU A 266 9.88 19.03 -18.58
CA LEU A 266 9.03 18.05 -17.87
C LEU A 266 9.12 16.63 -18.45
N GLN A 267 10.30 16.27 -18.95
CA GLN A 267 10.52 14.93 -19.49
C GLN A 267 10.31 13.85 -18.43
N PRO A 268 9.67 12.71 -18.78
CA PRO A 268 9.44 11.62 -17.83
C PRO A 268 10.69 11.20 -17.05
N ALA A 269 11.84 11.10 -17.72
CA ALA A 269 13.11 10.72 -17.10
C ALA A 269 13.65 11.74 -16.07
N ASN A 270 13.17 12.98 -16.09
CA ASN A 270 13.59 14.04 -15.17
C ASN A 270 12.64 14.23 -13.98
N LEU A 271 11.50 13.52 -13.97
CA LEU A 271 10.48 13.65 -12.94
C LEU A 271 10.63 12.54 -11.88
N PRO A 272 10.35 12.85 -10.60
CA PRO A 272 10.35 11.82 -9.55
C PRO A 272 9.43 10.64 -9.92
N PRO A 273 9.83 9.38 -9.67
CA PRO A 273 9.02 8.21 -10.00
C PRO A 273 7.57 8.31 -9.51
N GLU A 274 6.62 7.93 -10.35
CA GLU A 274 5.17 7.98 -10.09
C GLU A 274 4.57 9.38 -9.83
N SER A 275 5.38 10.44 -9.88
CA SER A 275 4.83 11.79 -9.96
C SER A 275 4.13 12.00 -11.30
N TRP A 276 3.11 12.85 -11.32
CA TRP A 276 2.34 13.15 -12.51
C TRP A 276 2.00 14.64 -12.57
N ILE A 277 1.84 15.14 -13.79
CA ILE A 277 1.56 16.54 -14.10
C ILE A 277 0.47 16.57 -15.19
N ILE A 278 -0.56 17.35 -14.93
CA ILE A 278 -1.60 17.74 -15.89
C ILE A 278 -1.59 19.25 -15.97
N ALA A 279 -1.34 19.82 -17.15
CA ALA A 279 -1.31 21.26 -17.29
C ALA A 279 -1.79 21.75 -18.64
N ARG A 280 -2.52 22.87 -18.65
CA ARG A 280 -2.89 23.60 -19.86
C ARG A 280 -1.85 24.70 -20.15
N THR A 281 -1.52 24.84 -21.42
CA THR A 281 -0.70 25.91 -21.98
C THR A 281 -1.27 26.33 -23.34
N GLY A 282 -2.03 27.42 -23.36
CA GLY A 282 -2.79 27.89 -24.52
C GLY A 282 -3.89 26.89 -24.91
N GLU A 283 -3.83 26.39 -26.15
CA GLU A 283 -4.71 25.34 -26.65
C GLU A 283 -4.20 23.91 -26.37
N ASN A 284 -3.03 23.79 -25.74
CA ASN A 284 -2.41 22.51 -25.46
C ASN A 284 -2.63 22.07 -24.02
N ILE A 285 -2.73 20.76 -23.80
CA ILE A 285 -2.73 20.10 -22.51
C ILE A 285 -1.54 19.15 -22.47
N ILE A 286 -0.80 19.14 -21.39
CA ILE A 286 0.36 18.27 -21.13
C ILE A 286 -0.05 17.24 -20.08
N LEU A 287 0.18 15.97 -20.40
CA LEU A 287 0.06 14.81 -19.51
C LEU A 287 1.41 14.09 -19.47
N THR A 288 2.16 14.24 -18.37
CA THR A 288 3.51 13.65 -18.22
C THR A 288 3.76 13.27 -16.77
N GLY A 289 4.68 12.34 -16.52
CA GLY A 289 5.05 11.94 -15.18
C GLY A 289 6.33 11.12 -15.11
N GLY A 290 6.83 10.87 -13.90
CA GLY A 290 8.05 10.09 -13.68
C GLY A 290 7.83 8.61 -13.98
N ASP A 291 8.44 8.16 -15.07
CA ASP A 291 8.33 6.80 -15.59
C ASP A 291 9.63 6.02 -15.39
N THR A 292 9.54 4.70 -15.23
CA THR A 292 10.71 3.82 -15.26
C THR A 292 11.30 3.79 -16.69
N PRO A 293 12.54 4.24 -16.92
CA PRO A 293 13.12 4.28 -18.25
C PRO A 293 13.18 2.89 -18.91
N GLY A 294 12.72 2.80 -20.16
CA GLY A 294 12.81 1.56 -20.95
C GLY A 294 11.82 0.46 -20.56
N ALA A 295 10.91 0.74 -19.61
CA ALA A 295 9.87 -0.20 -19.24
C ALA A 295 8.93 -0.47 -20.43
N ASN A 296 8.74 -1.74 -20.76
CA ASN A 296 7.82 -2.14 -21.83
C ASN A 296 6.37 -2.20 -21.35
N ARG A 297 5.44 -2.39 -22.29
CA ARG A 297 3.99 -2.49 -22.02
C ARG A 297 3.64 -3.55 -20.97
N ASN A 298 4.26 -4.73 -21.03
CA ASN A 298 3.95 -5.82 -20.11
C ASN A 298 4.46 -5.53 -18.69
N GLN A 299 5.56 -4.78 -18.57
CA GLN A 299 6.03 -4.29 -17.28
C GLN A 299 5.06 -3.25 -16.70
N ALA A 300 4.63 -2.29 -17.52
CA ALA A 300 3.65 -1.26 -17.14
C ALA A 300 2.28 -1.87 -16.77
N LEU A 301 1.81 -2.87 -17.51
CA LEU A 301 0.61 -3.66 -17.22
C LEU A 301 0.96 -4.92 -16.43
N SER A 302 1.45 -4.72 -15.22
CA SER A 302 1.68 -5.81 -14.26
C SER A 302 1.38 -5.37 -12.84
N THR A 303 1.32 -6.32 -11.91
CA THR A 303 1.33 -6.05 -10.47
C THR A 303 2.73 -5.79 -9.90
N ARG A 304 3.79 -5.83 -10.75
CA ARG A 304 5.17 -5.57 -10.33
C ARG A 304 5.40 -4.07 -10.12
N GLY A 305 6.38 -3.72 -9.28
CA GLY A 305 6.77 -2.33 -9.09
C GLY A 305 7.42 -1.76 -10.36
N VAL A 306 6.71 -0.86 -11.04
CA VAL A 306 7.16 -0.09 -12.21
C VAL A 306 6.51 1.28 -12.08
N ALA A 307 7.31 2.34 -12.17
CA ALA A 307 6.82 3.71 -12.13
C ALA A 307 6.17 4.07 -13.46
N THR A 308 4.91 4.51 -13.40
CA THR A 308 4.09 4.83 -14.58
C THR A 308 3.39 6.19 -14.39
N GLY A 309 4.16 7.23 -14.06
CA GLY A 309 3.66 8.58 -13.81
C GLY A 309 2.88 9.17 -14.99
N THR A 310 3.33 8.95 -16.24
CA THR A 310 2.60 9.43 -17.44
C THR A 310 1.24 8.75 -17.58
N LEU A 311 1.15 7.45 -17.25
CA LEU A 311 -0.11 6.72 -17.22
C LEU A 311 -1.04 7.25 -16.12
N TYR A 312 -0.49 7.59 -14.95
CA TYR A 312 -1.28 8.21 -13.88
C TYR A 312 -1.79 9.60 -14.27
N ALA A 313 -1.02 10.40 -15.01
CA ALA A 313 -1.47 11.68 -15.54
C ALA A 313 -2.68 11.51 -16.47
N ALA A 314 -2.69 10.48 -17.32
CA ALA A 314 -3.84 10.17 -18.17
C ALA A 314 -5.08 9.76 -17.35
N TYR A 315 -4.91 8.92 -16.32
CA TYR A 315 -6.02 8.54 -15.44
C TYR A 315 -6.58 9.70 -14.62
N GLU A 316 -5.72 10.57 -14.08
CA GLU A 316 -6.14 11.78 -13.38
C GLU A 316 -6.91 12.73 -14.31
N PHE A 317 -6.50 12.85 -15.57
CA PHE A 317 -7.19 13.69 -16.55
C PHE A 317 -8.58 13.12 -16.88
N LEU A 318 -8.68 11.81 -17.13
CA LEU A 318 -9.94 11.12 -17.37
C LEU A 318 -10.91 11.23 -16.19
N GLU A 319 -10.42 11.06 -14.96
CA GLU A 319 -11.24 11.20 -13.76
C GLU A 319 -11.75 12.63 -13.54
N ARG A 320 -10.89 13.64 -13.74
CA ARG A 320 -11.20 15.04 -13.43
C ARG A 320 -12.02 15.73 -14.51
N ILE A 321 -11.77 15.41 -15.78
CA ILE A 321 -12.33 16.13 -16.93
C ILE A 321 -13.49 15.36 -17.56
N PHE A 322 -13.39 14.03 -17.66
CA PHE A 322 -14.42 13.17 -18.25
C PHE A 322 -15.29 12.45 -17.21
N GLY A 323 -14.93 12.51 -15.92
CA GLY A 323 -15.70 11.84 -14.86
C GLY A 323 -15.58 10.31 -14.90
N VAL A 324 -14.56 9.76 -15.57
CA VAL A 324 -14.34 8.31 -15.65
C VAL A 324 -14.05 7.74 -14.26
N ARG A 325 -14.58 6.54 -13.95
CA ARG A 325 -14.29 5.82 -12.70
C ARG A 325 -14.08 4.33 -12.96
N TRP A 326 -13.26 3.68 -12.13
CA TRP A 326 -12.96 2.25 -12.19
C TRP A 326 -13.21 1.58 -10.84
N TYR A 327 -14.48 1.32 -10.54
CA TYR A 327 -14.91 0.88 -9.21
C TYR A 327 -14.59 -0.58 -8.90
N TRP A 328 -14.64 -1.47 -9.90
CA TRP A 328 -14.23 -2.87 -9.74
C TRP A 328 -13.55 -3.44 -11.01
N PRO A 329 -12.94 -4.63 -10.95
CA PRO A 329 -12.28 -5.22 -12.13
C PRO A 329 -13.23 -5.51 -13.30
N GLY A 330 -12.74 -5.31 -14.53
CA GLY A 330 -13.47 -5.59 -15.76
C GLY A 330 -14.48 -4.52 -16.20
N ASN A 331 -15.15 -4.79 -17.32
CA ASN A 331 -15.98 -3.80 -18.03
C ASN A 331 -17.14 -3.26 -17.18
N TYR A 332 -17.80 -4.11 -16.40
CA TYR A 332 -18.91 -3.68 -15.55
C TYR A 332 -18.47 -2.71 -14.44
N GLY A 333 -17.18 -2.66 -14.11
CA GLY A 333 -16.63 -1.77 -13.09
C GLY A 333 -16.26 -0.39 -13.59
N THR A 334 -16.17 -0.24 -14.91
CA THR A 334 -15.80 1.00 -15.56
C THR A 334 -17.05 1.84 -15.78
N VAL A 335 -17.04 3.08 -15.32
CA VAL A 335 -18.08 4.07 -15.56
C VAL A 335 -17.47 5.17 -16.43
N VAL A 336 -18.04 5.35 -17.63
CA VAL A 336 -17.66 6.43 -18.55
C VAL A 336 -18.92 7.27 -18.81
N PRO A 337 -19.03 8.45 -18.17
CA PRO A 337 -20.13 9.36 -18.45
C PRO A 337 -20.12 9.81 -19.93
N PRO A 338 -21.28 9.87 -20.61
CA PRO A 338 -21.37 10.51 -21.91
C PRO A 338 -20.93 11.97 -21.83
N ALA A 339 -20.15 12.43 -22.81
CA ALA A 339 -19.66 13.81 -22.86
C ALA A 339 -20.31 14.58 -24.02
N THR A 340 -21.04 15.66 -23.72
CA THR A 340 -21.65 16.53 -24.76
C THR A 340 -20.86 17.81 -24.94
N ASP A 341 -20.54 18.49 -23.84
CA ASP A 341 -19.79 19.74 -23.84
C ASP A 341 -18.77 19.74 -22.70
N ILE A 342 -17.49 19.89 -23.04
CA ILE A 342 -16.40 19.99 -22.07
C ILE A 342 -15.58 21.22 -22.41
N LYS A 343 -15.59 22.17 -21.48
CA LYS A 343 -14.81 23.40 -21.54
C LYS A 343 -13.93 23.48 -20.31
N ILE A 344 -12.62 23.61 -20.52
CA ILE A 344 -11.67 23.79 -19.41
C ILE A 344 -11.14 25.21 -19.42
N THR A 345 -11.02 25.84 -18.26
CA THR A 345 -10.35 27.13 -18.13
C THR A 345 -8.90 26.86 -17.73
N ARG A 346 -8.49 27.21 -16.52
CA ARG A 346 -7.14 26.93 -16.02
C ARG A 346 -7.05 25.49 -15.58
N LEU A 347 -5.94 24.84 -15.95
CA LEU A 347 -5.63 23.50 -15.52
C LEU A 347 -4.15 23.43 -15.20
N LEU A 348 -3.82 23.24 -13.93
CA LEU A 348 -2.50 22.85 -13.46
C LEU A 348 -2.71 22.01 -12.22
N GLN A 349 -2.42 20.72 -12.34
CA GLN A 349 -2.51 19.75 -11.28
C GLN A 349 -1.24 18.91 -11.31
N THR A 350 -0.69 18.67 -10.13
CA THR A 350 0.47 17.81 -9.96
C THR A 350 0.20 16.91 -8.77
N GLY A 351 0.74 15.71 -8.79
CA GLY A 351 0.64 14.83 -7.64
C GLY A 351 1.67 13.71 -7.68
N THR A 352 1.70 12.99 -6.57
CA THR A 352 2.44 11.75 -6.38
C THR A 352 1.63 10.92 -5.38
N PRO A 353 1.63 9.59 -5.46
CA PRO A 353 0.96 8.77 -4.47
C PRO A 353 1.44 9.08 -3.04
N SER A 354 0.51 9.09 -2.07
CA SER A 354 0.83 9.33 -0.65
C SER A 354 1.70 8.22 -0.04
N TYR A 355 1.64 7.02 -0.63
CA TYR A 355 2.41 5.84 -0.24
C TYR A 355 3.21 5.35 -1.46
N SER A 356 4.52 5.11 -1.31
CA SER A 356 5.43 4.68 -2.38
C SER A 356 5.24 3.21 -2.80
N THR A 357 4.64 2.40 -1.93
CA THR A 357 4.32 1.00 -2.21
C THR A 357 2.87 0.75 -1.83
N ARG A 358 2.10 0.26 -2.80
CA ARG A 358 0.66 0.02 -2.72
C ARG A 358 0.44 -1.33 -3.39
N GLY A 359 0.01 -2.34 -2.64
CA GLY A 359 -0.09 -3.70 -3.18
C GLY A 359 -1.13 -4.56 -2.50
N PHE A 360 -1.56 -5.60 -3.22
CA PHE A 360 -2.54 -6.57 -2.75
C PHE A 360 -1.96 -7.99 -2.89
N LEU A 361 -2.16 -8.84 -1.88
CA LEU A 361 -1.92 -10.27 -1.98
C LEU A 361 -3.20 -11.02 -2.33
N TYR A 362 -3.03 -12.18 -2.96
CA TYR A 362 -4.08 -13.03 -3.52
C TYR A 362 -4.97 -12.32 -4.53
N SER A 363 -4.52 -11.21 -5.10
CA SER A 363 -5.40 -10.14 -5.58
C SER A 363 -6.23 -10.42 -6.82
N ILE A 364 -5.97 -11.52 -7.55
CA ILE A 364 -6.74 -11.85 -8.77
C ILE A 364 -8.09 -12.45 -8.34
N PRO A 365 -9.24 -11.82 -8.70
CA PRO A 365 -10.56 -12.33 -8.35
C PRO A 365 -10.78 -13.76 -8.84
N ARG A 366 -11.34 -14.62 -7.99
CA ARG A 366 -11.84 -15.95 -8.38
C ARG A 366 -13.20 -15.81 -9.07
N ASP A 367 -13.20 -15.21 -10.26
CA ASP A 367 -14.41 -14.96 -11.03
C ASP A 367 -14.19 -15.25 -12.51
N LYS A 368 -15.05 -16.08 -13.10
CA LYS A 368 -14.95 -16.47 -14.51
C LYS A 368 -15.22 -15.31 -15.47
N GLU A 369 -15.86 -14.24 -15.00
CA GLU A 369 -16.16 -13.05 -15.80
C GLU A 369 -15.04 -12.00 -15.76
N ILE A 370 -14.02 -12.19 -14.92
CA ILE A 370 -12.91 -11.25 -14.74
C ILE A 370 -11.62 -11.98 -15.11
N SER A 371 -10.99 -11.57 -16.21
CA SER A 371 -9.68 -12.09 -16.57
C SER A 371 -8.57 -11.49 -15.69
N THR A 372 -7.41 -12.15 -15.65
CA THR A 372 -6.21 -11.58 -15.03
C THR A 372 -5.83 -10.22 -15.66
N GLU A 373 -6.07 -10.05 -16.96
CA GLU A 373 -5.81 -8.78 -17.65
C GLU A 373 -6.76 -7.68 -17.17
N ASP A 374 -8.06 -7.98 -17.02
CA ASP A 374 -9.05 -7.04 -16.49
C ASP A 374 -8.67 -6.55 -15.10
N PHE A 375 -8.22 -7.47 -14.24
CA PHE A 375 -7.73 -7.14 -12.92
C PHE A 375 -6.48 -6.24 -12.98
N ILE A 376 -5.47 -6.59 -13.77
CA ILE A 376 -4.22 -5.81 -13.88
C ILE A 376 -4.50 -4.39 -14.39
N ARG A 377 -5.40 -4.24 -15.38
CA ARG A 377 -5.82 -2.92 -15.87
C ARG A 377 -6.51 -2.13 -14.77
N TRP A 378 -7.46 -2.73 -14.07
CA TRP A 378 -8.14 -2.08 -12.94
C TRP A 378 -7.17 -1.69 -11.81
N TYR A 379 -6.21 -2.54 -11.50
CA TYR A 379 -5.14 -2.30 -10.52
C TYR A 379 -4.32 -1.05 -10.88
N ARG A 380 -3.92 -0.92 -12.16
CA ARG A 380 -3.18 0.26 -12.66
C ARG A 380 -4.02 1.52 -12.78
N ARG A 381 -5.29 1.39 -13.19
CA ARG A 381 -6.26 2.49 -13.22
C ARG A 381 -6.49 3.11 -11.83
N ASN A 382 -6.51 2.28 -10.80
CA ASN A 382 -6.53 2.71 -9.40
C ASN A 382 -5.13 3.08 -8.84
N ARG A 383 -4.13 3.21 -9.72
CA ARG A 383 -2.75 3.66 -9.43
C ARG A 383 -2.07 2.81 -8.34
N ILE A 384 -2.44 1.54 -8.25
CA ILE A 384 -1.80 0.59 -7.35
C ILE A 384 -0.50 0.09 -8.00
N GLY A 385 0.55 -0.06 -7.20
CA GLY A 385 1.90 -0.29 -7.69
C GLY A 385 2.97 0.23 -6.73
N SER A 386 4.20 0.26 -7.22
CA SER A 386 5.34 0.77 -6.49
C SER A 386 6.40 1.24 -7.48
N ALA A 387 7.09 2.33 -7.17
CA ALA A 387 8.22 2.80 -7.97
C ALA A 387 9.46 1.90 -7.87
N ASN A 388 9.70 1.28 -6.70
CA ASN A 388 11.00 0.66 -6.36
C ASN A 388 10.91 -0.85 -6.10
N GLY A 389 9.85 -1.50 -6.59
CA GLY A 389 9.56 -2.91 -6.29
C GLY A 389 8.78 -3.10 -4.98
N SER A 390 8.68 -4.34 -4.51
CA SER A 390 7.88 -4.68 -3.33
C SER A 390 8.70 -4.58 -2.05
N SER A 391 8.27 -3.75 -1.11
CA SER A 391 8.80 -3.74 0.27
C SER A 391 8.34 -4.95 1.10
N MET A 392 7.35 -5.71 0.61
CA MET A 392 6.80 -6.88 1.30
C MET A 392 7.85 -8.00 1.31
N ALA A 393 8.35 -8.32 2.50
CA ALA A 393 9.29 -9.42 2.70
C ALA A 393 8.59 -10.78 2.53
N ASN A 394 9.34 -11.76 2.05
CA ASN A 394 8.92 -13.16 1.95
C ASN A 394 10.00 -14.08 2.56
N HIS A 395 9.58 -15.26 3.02
CA HIS A 395 10.45 -16.28 3.62
C HIS A 395 11.62 -16.64 2.69
N SER A 396 12.82 -16.20 3.06
CA SER A 396 13.95 -16.05 2.12
C SER A 396 14.75 -17.33 1.92
N PHE A 397 14.61 -18.27 2.85
CA PHE A 397 15.43 -19.48 2.91
C PHE A 397 14.72 -20.72 2.38
N ASN A 398 13.49 -20.60 1.84
CA ASN A 398 12.70 -21.77 1.42
C ASN A 398 13.41 -22.65 0.38
N ALA A 399 14.24 -22.08 -0.49
CA ALA A 399 15.02 -22.84 -1.47
C ALA A 399 16.36 -23.38 -0.94
N TRP A 400 16.80 -22.94 0.25
CA TRP A 400 18.10 -23.32 0.81
C TRP A 400 18.21 -24.81 1.14
N PRO A 401 17.20 -25.48 1.76
CA PRO A 401 17.23 -26.92 1.98
C PRO A 401 17.65 -27.72 0.75
N LYS A 402 17.05 -27.39 -0.40
CA LYS A 402 17.40 -28.01 -1.69
C LYS A 402 18.79 -27.64 -2.20
N LYS A 403 19.23 -26.39 -2.03
CA LYS A 403 20.53 -25.90 -2.51
C LYS A 403 21.71 -26.41 -1.68
N PHE A 404 21.55 -26.47 -0.36
CA PHE A 404 22.64 -26.59 0.60
C PHE A 404 22.44 -27.71 1.61
N GLY A 405 21.25 -28.31 1.72
CA GLY A 405 20.95 -29.31 2.76
C GLY A 405 21.86 -30.55 2.73
N ALA A 406 22.32 -30.94 1.55
CA ALA A 406 23.23 -32.09 1.38
C ALA A 406 24.72 -31.75 1.57
N THR A 407 25.14 -30.53 1.21
CA THR A 407 26.56 -30.12 1.18
C THR A 407 26.98 -29.25 2.35
N HIS A 408 26.05 -28.51 2.94
CA HIS A 408 26.24 -27.60 4.06
C HIS A 408 25.13 -27.77 5.13
N PRO A 409 24.95 -28.98 5.70
CA PRO A 409 23.94 -29.21 6.73
C PRO A 409 24.13 -28.29 7.96
N GLU A 410 25.34 -27.79 8.22
CA GLU A 410 25.67 -26.81 9.26
C GLU A 410 25.02 -25.43 9.07
N TYR A 411 24.52 -25.11 7.87
CA TYR A 411 23.75 -23.87 7.63
C TYR A 411 22.38 -23.91 8.29
N PHE A 412 21.85 -25.10 8.57
CA PHE A 412 20.46 -25.28 8.99
C PHE A 412 20.28 -25.28 10.50
N ALA A 413 19.06 -24.96 10.94
CA ALA A 413 18.72 -24.91 12.35
C ALA A 413 18.88 -26.29 13.01
N LEU A 414 19.61 -26.35 14.12
CA LEU A 414 19.67 -27.52 15.01
C LEU A 414 18.33 -27.67 15.73
N GLN A 415 17.75 -28.86 15.72
CA GLN A 415 16.48 -29.20 16.35
C GLN A 415 16.67 -29.99 17.64
N VAL A 416 15.60 -30.11 18.44
CA VAL A 416 15.59 -30.80 19.75
C VAL A 416 15.97 -32.29 19.67
N ASP A 417 15.76 -32.93 18.52
CA ASP A 417 16.14 -34.31 18.25
C ASP A 417 17.63 -34.47 17.86
N GLY A 418 18.39 -33.37 17.87
CA GLY A 418 19.81 -33.32 17.51
C GLY A 418 20.08 -33.23 16.00
N ARG A 419 19.06 -33.22 15.14
CA ARG A 419 19.21 -33.14 13.68
C ARG A 419 19.16 -31.70 13.17
N ARG A 420 19.65 -31.50 11.94
CA ARG A 420 19.59 -30.22 11.21
C ARG A 420 18.35 -30.20 10.33
N LYS A 421 17.64 -29.06 10.28
CA LYS A 421 16.43 -28.86 9.46
C LYS A 421 16.76 -28.66 7.97
N THR A 422 17.26 -29.70 7.32
CA THR A 422 17.77 -29.67 5.94
C THR A 422 16.71 -29.97 4.87
N ASP A 423 15.45 -30.21 5.26
CA ASP A 423 14.33 -30.47 4.37
C ASP A 423 13.41 -29.24 4.21
N GLU A 424 12.56 -29.25 3.16
CA GLU A 424 11.67 -28.14 2.80
C GLU A 424 10.34 -28.11 3.59
N VAL A 425 10.07 -29.10 4.45
CA VAL A 425 8.81 -29.19 5.21
C VAL A 425 8.70 -27.97 6.12
N ALA A 426 7.57 -27.25 6.03
CA ALA A 426 7.31 -26.04 6.79
C ALA A 426 8.34 -24.89 6.57
N GLY A 427 9.00 -24.89 5.40
CA GLY A 427 9.91 -23.83 4.97
C GLY A 427 11.39 -24.07 5.33
N GLY A 428 12.25 -23.15 4.88
CA GLY A 428 13.69 -23.21 5.15
C GLY A 428 14.07 -22.53 6.45
N HIS A 429 14.75 -23.26 7.34
CA HIS A 429 15.15 -22.79 8.67
C HIS A 429 16.66 -22.90 8.86
N VAL A 430 17.32 -21.74 8.95
CA VAL A 430 18.78 -21.62 9.03
C VAL A 430 19.27 -21.26 10.43
N CYS A 431 20.55 -21.55 10.70
CA CYS A 431 21.23 -21.13 11.92
C CYS A 431 21.69 -19.67 11.77
N LEU A 432 20.90 -18.72 12.30
CA LEU A 432 21.16 -17.28 12.16
C LEU A 432 22.44 -16.80 12.86
N SER A 433 23.00 -17.57 13.79
CA SER A 433 24.30 -17.28 14.41
C SER A 433 25.51 -17.79 13.61
N ASN A 434 25.30 -18.56 12.53
CA ASN A 434 26.40 -19.12 11.74
C ASN A 434 27.00 -18.04 10.81
N PRO A 435 28.31 -17.70 10.92
CA PRO A 435 28.92 -16.66 10.09
C PRO A 435 28.95 -16.98 8.59
N GLU A 436 28.98 -18.25 8.19
CA GLU A 436 28.93 -18.63 6.76
C GLU A 436 27.54 -18.43 6.17
N VAL A 437 26.47 -18.62 6.96
CA VAL A 437 25.09 -18.29 6.56
C VAL A 437 24.95 -16.79 6.29
N LEU A 438 25.56 -15.95 7.12
CA LEU A 438 25.58 -14.49 6.92
C LEU A 438 26.30 -14.12 5.61
N LYS A 439 27.51 -14.64 5.39
CA LYS A 439 28.30 -14.38 4.17
C LYS A 439 27.56 -14.82 2.91
N GLU A 440 27.00 -16.03 2.93
CA GLU A 440 26.28 -16.59 1.79
C GLU A 440 24.99 -15.82 1.51
N THR A 441 24.27 -15.37 2.56
CA THR A 441 23.10 -14.50 2.39
C THR A 441 23.49 -13.19 1.72
N ILE A 442 24.55 -12.50 2.19
CA ILE A 442 25.03 -11.24 1.58
C ILE A 442 25.38 -11.46 0.11
N ARG A 443 26.11 -12.55 -0.21
CA ARG A 443 26.46 -12.92 -1.60
C ARG A 443 25.21 -13.08 -2.47
N GLU A 444 24.22 -13.87 -2.04
CA GLU A 444 22.98 -14.06 -2.80
C GLU A 444 22.19 -12.76 -3.00
N LYS A 445 22.19 -11.84 -2.02
CA LYS A 445 21.49 -10.54 -2.17
C LYS A 445 22.21 -9.60 -3.15
N LEU A 446 23.54 -9.54 -3.10
CA LEU A 446 24.33 -8.77 -4.07
C LEU A 446 24.10 -9.28 -5.49
N GLU A 447 24.17 -10.60 -5.70
CA GLU A 447 23.90 -11.21 -7.02
C GLU A 447 22.47 -10.98 -7.49
N TYR A 448 21.50 -10.96 -6.57
CA TYR A 448 20.11 -10.62 -6.91
C TYR A 448 20.00 -9.21 -7.45
N PHE A 449 20.60 -8.21 -6.79
CA PHE A 449 20.55 -6.83 -7.24
C PHE A 449 21.36 -6.59 -8.52
N GLU A 450 22.49 -7.27 -8.72
CA GLU A 450 23.25 -7.23 -9.99
C GLU A 450 22.41 -7.75 -11.17
N LYS A 451 21.64 -8.83 -10.97
CA LYS A 451 20.76 -9.41 -11.99
C LYS A 451 19.46 -8.62 -12.19
N ASN A 452 19.08 -7.79 -11.22
CA ASN A 452 17.83 -7.05 -11.20
C ASN A 452 18.11 -5.58 -10.82
N PRO A 453 18.74 -4.79 -11.71
CA PRO A 453 19.19 -3.43 -11.38
C PRO A 453 18.05 -2.50 -10.93
N ASP A 454 16.82 -2.74 -11.37
CA ASP A 454 15.62 -1.96 -11.01
C ASP A 454 15.00 -2.36 -9.67
N ALA A 455 15.45 -3.47 -9.05
CA ALA A 455 14.93 -3.90 -7.75
C ALA A 455 15.50 -3.04 -6.62
N GLY A 456 14.64 -2.32 -5.90
CA GLY A 456 15.03 -1.55 -4.71
C GLY A 456 15.09 -2.37 -3.42
N PHE A 457 14.48 -3.56 -3.41
CA PHE A 457 14.29 -4.37 -2.21
C PHE A 457 14.71 -5.84 -2.42
N SER A 458 15.25 -6.47 -1.38
CA SER A 458 15.44 -7.93 -1.33
C SER A 458 15.18 -8.46 0.07
N SER A 459 14.40 -9.53 0.18
CA SER A 459 13.97 -10.06 1.47
C SER A 459 15.08 -10.83 2.19
N VAL A 460 15.15 -10.66 3.52
CA VAL A 460 15.86 -11.51 4.46
C VAL A 460 14.91 -11.80 5.62
N MET A 461 14.18 -12.91 5.52
CA MET A 461 13.16 -13.29 6.48
C MET A 461 13.25 -14.79 6.80
N PRO A 462 13.18 -15.18 8.08
CA PRO A 462 13.08 -16.58 8.49
C PRO A 462 11.90 -17.33 7.84
N GLY A 463 11.91 -18.66 7.86
CA GLY A 463 10.78 -19.48 7.40
C GLY A 463 9.51 -19.24 8.22
N ASP A 464 8.33 -19.44 7.62
CA ASP A 464 7.03 -19.10 8.24
C ASP A 464 6.82 -19.77 9.61
N SER A 465 7.26 -21.02 9.73
CA SER A 465 7.20 -21.80 10.98
C SER A 465 8.41 -21.58 11.90
N PHE A 466 9.00 -20.38 11.89
CA PHE A 466 10.23 -20.08 12.65
C PHE A 466 10.12 -20.42 14.14
N GLY A 467 9.00 -20.10 14.79
CA GLY A 467 8.83 -20.40 16.23
C GLY A 467 8.94 -21.89 16.57
N LEU A 468 8.55 -22.76 15.63
CA LEU A 468 8.61 -24.22 15.76
C LEU A 468 10.01 -24.78 15.46
N TYR A 469 10.71 -24.22 14.47
CA TYR A 469 11.96 -24.79 13.93
C TYR A 469 13.20 -23.89 14.13
N LYS A 470 13.11 -22.86 14.98
CA LYS A 470 14.25 -22.01 15.32
C LYS A 470 15.41 -22.84 15.88
N CYS A 471 16.63 -22.42 15.57
CA CYS A 471 17.84 -23.15 15.94
C CYS A 471 18.03 -23.15 17.47
N ILE A 472 18.31 -24.33 18.03
CA ILE A 472 18.57 -24.50 19.47
C ILE A 472 20.07 -24.54 19.83
N CYS A 473 20.97 -24.16 18.92
CA CYS A 473 22.39 -24.08 19.25
C CYS A 473 22.67 -22.98 20.29
N GLU A 474 23.74 -23.13 21.06
CA GLU A 474 24.11 -22.23 22.16
C GLU A 474 24.10 -20.75 21.73
N ASP A 475 24.66 -20.44 20.56
CA ASP A 475 24.76 -19.05 20.08
C ASP A 475 23.42 -18.46 19.62
N CYS A 476 22.51 -19.27 19.07
CA CYS A 476 21.16 -18.81 18.74
C CYS A 476 20.31 -18.61 20.00
N GLN A 477 20.62 -19.32 21.09
CA GLN A 477 19.88 -19.21 22.35
C GLN A 477 20.27 -17.96 23.16
N LYS A 478 21.54 -17.53 23.11
CA LYS A 478 22.07 -16.36 23.84
C LYS A 478 21.23 -15.07 23.69
N PRO A 479 20.82 -14.65 22.47
CA PRO A 479 20.06 -13.41 22.29
C PRO A 479 18.54 -13.54 22.51
N LEU A 480 18.03 -14.71 22.90
CA LEU A 480 16.60 -14.89 23.14
C LEU A 480 16.16 -14.22 24.44
N GLN A 481 14.97 -13.63 24.43
CA GLN A 481 14.39 -12.86 25.54
C GLN A 481 12.98 -13.36 25.88
N PRO A 482 12.84 -14.51 26.59
CA PRO A 482 11.54 -15.08 26.93
C PRO A 482 10.59 -14.11 27.66
N GLU A 483 11.14 -13.19 28.46
CA GLU A 483 10.42 -12.19 29.23
C GLU A 483 9.63 -11.19 28.37
N ARG A 484 9.95 -11.08 27.07
CA ARG A 484 9.24 -10.20 26.13
C ARG A 484 7.94 -10.80 25.59
N GLY A 485 7.65 -12.03 25.98
CA GLY A 485 6.46 -12.76 25.52
C GLY A 485 6.55 -13.20 24.06
N PRO A 486 5.52 -13.87 23.54
CA PRO A 486 5.58 -14.65 22.30
C PRO A 486 5.84 -13.82 21.03
N GLY A 487 5.74 -12.49 21.09
CA GLY A 487 6.04 -11.61 19.96
C GLY A 487 7.45 -11.02 19.95
N GLY A 488 8.24 -11.21 21.01
CA GLY A 488 9.56 -10.58 21.16
C GLY A 488 10.71 -11.53 21.49
N ILE A 489 10.44 -12.82 21.76
CA ILE A 489 11.45 -13.79 22.20
C ILE A 489 12.68 -13.80 21.29
N ALA A 490 12.48 -13.72 19.97
CA ALA A 490 13.54 -13.83 19.00
C ALA A 490 13.88 -12.50 18.30
N SER A 491 13.37 -11.37 18.79
CA SER A 491 13.57 -10.07 18.15
C SER A 491 15.05 -9.74 17.98
N ASN A 492 15.86 -9.81 19.04
CA ASN A 492 17.28 -9.49 18.94
C ASN A 492 18.05 -10.45 18.02
N LEU A 493 17.71 -11.75 18.00
CA LEU A 493 18.34 -12.73 17.11
C LEU A 493 18.08 -12.43 15.62
N VAL A 494 16.81 -12.26 15.26
CA VAL A 494 16.41 -12.12 13.85
C VAL A 494 16.85 -10.76 13.31
N TRP A 495 16.60 -9.69 14.08
CA TRP A 495 16.89 -8.34 13.62
C TRP A 495 18.39 -8.04 13.58
N ASP A 496 19.23 -8.68 14.41
CA ASP A 496 20.69 -8.54 14.32
C ASP A 496 21.20 -9.16 13.02
N PHE A 497 20.70 -10.34 12.64
CA PHE A 497 21.04 -10.98 11.37
C PHE A 497 20.61 -10.11 10.17
N VAL A 498 19.37 -9.63 10.16
CA VAL A 498 18.86 -8.73 9.12
C VAL A 498 19.73 -7.47 9.00
N ASN A 499 20.07 -6.87 10.14
CA ASN A 499 20.88 -5.66 10.22
C ASN A 499 22.29 -5.87 9.65
N LYS A 500 22.94 -6.99 9.99
CA LYS A 500 24.26 -7.37 9.46
C LYS A 500 24.24 -7.61 7.95
N VAL A 501 23.19 -8.27 7.43
CA VAL A 501 23.03 -8.44 5.98
C VAL A 501 22.84 -7.07 5.30
N ALA A 502 22.02 -6.19 5.88
CA ALA A 502 21.78 -4.86 5.34
C ALA A 502 23.07 -4.03 5.25
N LEU A 503 23.90 -4.05 6.29
CA LEU A 503 25.21 -3.40 6.30
C LEU A 503 26.15 -3.97 5.23
N GLY A 504 26.25 -5.31 5.12
CA GLY A 504 27.09 -5.95 4.11
C GLY A 504 26.67 -5.69 2.67
N VAL A 505 25.37 -5.50 2.41
CA VAL A 505 24.87 -5.09 1.08
C VAL A 505 25.17 -3.60 0.82
N ALA A 506 25.01 -2.75 1.83
CA ALA A 506 25.23 -1.31 1.71
C ALA A 506 26.69 -0.96 1.36
N GLU A 507 27.67 -1.80 1.71
CA GLU A 507 29.07 -1.63 1.32
C GLU A 507 29.28 -1.52 -0.20
N LYS A 508 28.45 -2.21 -0.99
CA LYS A 508 28.51 -2.18 -2.46
C LYS A 508 27.34 -1.44 -3.09
N MET A 509 26.17 -1.47 -2.45
CA MET A 509 24.91 -0.97 -3.01
C MET A 509 24.11 -0.21 -1.94
N PRO A 510 24.52 1.01 -1.58
CA PRO A 510 23.91 1.77 -0.49
C PRO A 510 22.44 2.15 -0.72
N ASP A 511 22.01 2.22 -1.98
CA ASP A 511 20.64 2.57 -2.38
C ASP A 511 19.69 1.35 -2.46
N ARG A 512 20.07 0.21 -1.85
CA ARG A 512 19.30 -1.04 -1.87
C ARG A 512 18.88 -1.43 -0.46
N TYR A 513 17.62 -1.79 -0.32
CA TYR A 513 17.01 -2.12 0.97
C TYR A 513 16.93 -3.62 1.20
N ILE A 514 17.22 -4.05 2.43
CA ILE A 514 16.88 -5.38 2.92
C ILE A 514 15.53 -5.32 3.61
N THR A 515 14.59 -6.18 3.19
CA THR A 515 13.24 -6.23 3.77
C THR A 515 13.08 -7.39 4.74
N CYS A 516 12.38 -7.16 5.85
CA CYS A 516 11.92 -8.20 6.76
C CYS A 516 10.57 -7.81 7.38
N CYS A 517 9.68 -8.78 7.58
CA CYS A 517 8.42 -8.54 8.28
C CYS A 517 8.62 -8.60 9.79
N ALA A 518 7.99 -7.71 10.55
CA ALA A 518 7.82 -7.86 11.99
C ALA A 518 6.73 -8.91 12.25
N TYR A 519 7.13 -10.17 12.39
CA TYR A 519 6.23 -11.33 12.36
C TYR A 519 6.60 -12.39 13.40
N GLY A 520 5.64 -13.24 13.76
CA GLY A 520 5.86 -14.36 14.69
C GLY A 520 6.51 -13.93 16.01
N GLU A 521 7.61 -14.60 16.37
CA GLU A 521 8.39 -14.38 17.60
C GLU A 521 9.34 -13.17 17.57
N TYR A 522 9.39 -12.45 16.45
CA TYR A 522 10.25 -11.27 16.23
C TYR A 522 9.43 -10.06 15.75
N ARG A 523 8.16 -9.99 16.18
CA ARG A 523 7.20 -8.90 15.88
C ARG A 523 7.53 -7.59 16.62
N GLN A 524 8.13 -7.68 17.79
CA GLN A 524 8.61 -6.51 18.54
C GLN A 524 9.94 -6.02 17.97
N ARG A 525 10.27 -4.75 18.19
CA ARG A 525 11.55 -4.18 17.75
C ARG A 525 12.76 -4.82 18.47
N PRO A 526 13.97 -4.81 17.91
CA PRO A 526 15.18 -5.10 18.68
C PRO A 526 15.48 -3.97 19.70
N ASP A 527 16.41 -4.25 20.62
CA ASP A 527 16.89 -3.29 21.63
C ASP A 527 17.95 -2.30 21.09
N PHE A 528 18.34 -2.47 19.82
CA PHE A 528 19.33 -1.68 19.11
C PHE A 528 18.74 -1.00 17.87
N PRO A 529 19.35 0.10 17.38
CA PRO A 529 18.93 0.73 16.13
C PRO A 529 19.20 -0.16 14.91
N LEU A 530 18.40 0.01 13.87
CA LEU A 530 18.56 -0.69 12.59
C LEU A 530 19.27 0.20 11.57
N ALA A 531 19.96 -0.43 10.61
CA ALA A 531 20.63 0.27 9.52
C ALA A 531 19.61 1.03 8.65
N PRO A 532 19.98 2.19 8.07
CA PRO A 532 19.06 3.02 7.28
C PRO A 532 18.46 2.32 6.05
N ASN A 533 19.13 1.29 5.53
CA ASN A 533 18.68 0.47 4.42
C ASN A 533 17.92 -0.79 4.86
N VAL A 534 17.44 -0.86 6.10
CA VAL A 534 16.48 -1.87 6.55
C VAL A 534 15.05 -1.34 6.35
N ALA A 535 14.25 -2.11 5.62
CA ALA A 535 12.82 -1.86 5.41
C ALA A 535 12.00 -2.88 6.22
N VAL A 536 11.31 -2.40 7.25
CA VAL A 536 10.49 -3.22 8.14
C VAL A 536 9.05 -3.19 7.65
N THR A 537 8.47 -4.36 7.40
CA THR A 537 7.03 -4.49 7.13
C THR A 537 6.29 -4.93 8.39
N LEU A 538 5.45 -4.05 8.94
CA LEU A 538 4.69 -4.30 10.15
C LEU A 538 3.45 -5.13 9.83
N CYS A 539 3.46 -6.41 10.23
CA CYS A 539 2.34 -7.33 10.06
C CYS A 539 1.25 -7.07 11.11
N TYR A 540 0.09 -6.56 10.68
CA TYR A 540 -1.01 -6.19 11.56
C TYR A 540 -2.29 -6.96 11.24
N SER A 541 -2.78 -7.72 12.23
CA SER A 541 -3.84 -8.70 12.05
C SER A 541 -5.27 -8.15 12.17
N ALA A 542 -5.48 -6.92 12.63
CA ALA A 542 -6.83 -6.39 12.83
C ALA A 542 -7.24 -5.45 11.69
N GLN A 543 -8.43 -5.67 11.14
CA GLN A 543 -9.08 -4.71 10.26
C GLN A 543 -9.44 -3.43 11.05
N PRO A 544 -9.56 -2.28 10.37
CA PRO A 544 -10.04 -1.05 10.97
C PRO A 544 -11.35 -1.23 11.74
N ARG A 545 -11.39 -0.70 12.98
CA ARG A 545 -12.53 -0.73 13.91
C ARG A 545 -12.65 0.60 14.63
N SER A 546 -13.85 0.99 15.06
CA SER A 546 -14.07 2.31 15.69
C SER A 546 -13.40 2.44 17.07
N ASP A 547 -13.09 1.32 17.72
CA ASP A 547 -12.70 1.27 19.12
C ASP A 547 -11.30 1.84 19.41
N GLN A 548 -11.20 2.53 20.55
CA GLN A 548 -9.95 3.18 20.97
C GLN A 548 -8.84 2.17 21.29
N ILE A 549 -9.18 0.94 21.67
CA ILE A 549 -8.20 -0.11 21.99
C ILE A 549 -7.41 -0.48 20.73
N SER A 550 -8.10 -0.69 19.61
CA SER A 550 -7.50 -0.98 18.30
C SER A 550 -6.60 0.16 17.83
N LYS A 551 -7.09 1.41 17.92
CA LYS A 551 -6.32 2.61 17.54
C LYS A 551 -5.07 2.79 18.42
N ASN A 552 -5.19 2.55 19.72
CA ASN A 552 -4.05 2.62 20.65
C ASN A 552 -3.01 1.54 20.37
N LYS A 553 -3.45 0.30 20.05
CA LYS A 553 -2.54 -0.79 19.65
C LYS A 553 -1.78 -0.45 18.37
N TRP A 554 -2.47 0.13 17.38
CA TRP A 554 -1.85 0.58 16.14
C TRP A 554 -0.78 1.65 16.39
N ARG A 555 -1.13 2.69 17.14
CA ARG A 555 -0.20 3.76 17.50
C ARG A 555 1.00 3.24 18.31
N ALA A 556 0.77 2.39 19.31
CA ALA A 556 1.84 1.84 20.13
C ALA A 556 2.85 1.04 19.29
N MET A 557 2.36 0.24 18.34
CA MET A 557 3.23 -0.48 17.39
C MET A 557 4.09 0.47 16.55
N LEU A 558 3.51 1.55 16.02
CA LEU A 558 4.25 2.55 15.26
C LEU A 558 5.28 3.29 16.12
N ASP A 559 4.88 3.74 17.31
CA ASP A 559 5.74 4.46 18.25
C ASP A 559 6.91 3.58 18.72
N GLU A 560 6.69 2.29 18.90
CA GLU A 560 7.75 1.31 19.16
C GLU A 560 8.73 1.27 17.99
N TRP A 561 8.26 0.98 16.78
CA TRP A 561 9.11 0.74 15.63
C TRP A 561 9.86 1.97 15.13
N ARG A 562 9.29 3.17 15.27
CA ARG A 562 9.95 4.44 14.89
C ARG A 562 11.25 4.68 15.66
N GLN A 563 11.41 4.10 16.85
CA GLN A 563 12.64 4.23 17.65
C GLN A 563 13.86 3.57 17.00
N THR A 564 13.64 2.64 16.06
CA THR A 564 14.72 1.89 15.40
C THR A 564 15.42 2.67 14.28
N GLY A 565 14.77 3.70 13.72
CA GLY A 565 15.23 4.43 12.53
C GLY A 565 14.98 3.74 11.18
N ALA A 566 14.36 2.55 11.16
CA ALA A 566 14.09 1.81 9.94
C ALA A 566 13.03 2.47 9.03
N ALA A 567 13.06 2.14 7.74
CA ALA A 567 11.99 2.49 6.81
C ALA A 567 10.76 1.60 7.08
N LEU A 568 9.64 2.19 7.51
CA LEU A 568 8.46 1.45 7.93
C LEU A 568 7.44 1.28 6.79
N TYR A 569 6.91 0.07 6.69
CA TYR A 569 5.82 -0.34 5.80
C TYR A 569 4.80 -1.14 6.60
N ILE A 570 3.60 -1.34 6.06
CA ILE A 570 2.54 -2.09 6.75
C ILE A 570 2.03 -3.23 5.87
N TRP A 571 1.73 -4.37 6.48
CA TRP A 571 0.99 -5.46 5.88
C TRP A 571 -0.25 -5.74 6.71
N GLU A 572 -1.43 -5.56 6.11
CA GLU A 572 -2.72 -5.70 6.79
C GLU A 572 -3.43 -6.99 6.35
N TYR A 573 -3.84 -7.80 7.32
CA TYR A 573 -4.55 -9.06 7.08
C TYR A 573 -6.06 -8.86 7.05
N TRP A 574 -6.58 -8.40 5.91
CA TRP A 574 -8.03 -8.16 5.73
C TRP A 574 -8.83 -9.45 5.60
N ASN A 575 -8.14 -10.53 5.27
CA ASN A 575 -8.62 -11.90 5.24
C ASN A 575 -8.99 -12.49 6.61
N ASN A 576 -8.42 -12.00 7.72
CA ASN A 576 -8.55 -12.63 9.05
C ASN A 576 -9.98 -12.83 9.55
N SER A 577 -10.92 -11.95 9.18
CA SER A 577 -12.34 -12.08 9.56
C SER A 577 -13.01 -13.30 8.95
N ARG A 578 -12.39 -13.93 7.95
CA ARG A 578 -12.90 -15.09 7.20
C ARG A 578 -12.00 -16.32 7.32
N TYR A 579 -10.95 -16.28 8.15
CA TYR A 579 -9.96 -17.35 8.25
C TYR A 579 -10.28 -18.42 9.30
N SER A 580 -11.34 -18.23 10.08
CA SER A 580 -11.72 -19.15 11.13
C SER A 580 -13.01 -19.89 10.80
N ARG A 581 -13.04 -21.17 11.17
CA ARG A 581 -14.27 -21.94 11.18
C ARG A 581 -15.31 -21.24 12.04
N GLY A 582 -16.56 -21.27 11.58
CA GLY A 582 -17.66 -20.61 12.27
C GLY A 582 -17.92 -19.17 11.82
N VAL A 583 -17.04 -18.53 11.04
CA VAL A 583 -17.23 -17.15 10.54
C VAL A 583 -17.05 -17.02 9.02
N TYR A 584 -16.96 -18.14 8.30
CA TYR A 584 -16.83 -18.14 6.83
C TYR A 584 -17.97 -17.38 6.16
N GLY A 585 -17.65 -16.62 5.12
CA GLY A 585 -18.63 -15.83 4.37
C GLY A 585 -19.14 -14.59 5.10
N ALA A 586 -18.60 -14.23 6.26
CA ALA A 586 -18.95 -12.97 6.94
C ALA A 586 -18.18 -11.78 6.33
N PRO A 587 -18.88 -10.73 5.85
CA PRO A 587 -18.24 -9.55 5.27
C PRO A 587 -17.61 -8.69 6.37
N ALA A 588 -16.61 -7.89 6.00
CA ALA A 588 -16.08 -6.83 6.84
C ALA A 588 -16.02 -5.53 6.01
N VAL A 589 -16.97 -4.63 6.21
CA VAL A 589 -17.11 -3.37 5.45
C VAL A 589 -16.73 -2.21 6.36
N PHE A 590 -15.82 -1.33 5.92
CA PHE A 590 -15.29 -0.24 6.75
C PHE A 590 -14.69 0.93 5.94
N PRO A 591 -15.31 1.38 4.83
CA PRO A 591 -14.73 2.38 3.95
C PRO A 591 -14.36 3.69 4.68
N ARG A 592 -15.21 4.20 5.58
CA ARG A 592 -14.97 5.48 6.27
C ARG A 592 -13.87 5.38 7.32
N HIS A 593 -13.79 4.23 7.99
CA HIS A 593 -12.76 4.00 9.02
C HIS A 593 -11.34 3.92 8.45
N LEU A 594 -11.18 3.59 7.17
CA LEU A 594 -9.89 3.63 6.50
C LEU A 594 -9.24 5.02 6.60
N GLN A 595 -10.00 6.09 6.40
CA GLN A 595 -9.46 7.45 6.45
C GLN A 595 -8.90 7.75 7.84
N GLU A 596 -9.59 7.35 8.90
CA GLU A 596 -9.13 7.56 10.26
C GLU A 596 -7.86 6.75 10.56
N PHE A 597 -7.84 5.45 10.23
CA PHE A 597 -6.66 4.60 10.49
C PHE A 597 -5.44 5.04 9.72
N MET A 598 -5.59 5.37 8.44
CA MET A 598 -4.46 5.80 7.62
C MET A 598 -3.95 7.19 8.03
N ARG A 599 -4.80 8.06 8.59
CA ARG A 599 -4.33 9.31 9.21
C ARG A 599 -3.47 9.07 10.45
N LEU A 600 -3.64 7.96 11.17
CA LEU A 600 -2.79 7.64 12.33
C LEU A 600 -1.34 7.31 11.93
N ASP A 601 -1.10 6.88 10.69
CA ASP A 601 0.24 6.53 10.19
C ASP A 601 0.77 7.46 9.10
N GLN A 602 0.01 8.49 8.72
CA GLN A 602 0.37 9.45 7.68
C GLN A 602 1.77 10.05 7.95
N GLY A 603 2.66 9.92 6.96
CA GLY A 603 4.03 10.41 7.03
C GLY A 603 4.98 9.59 7.92
N GLN A 604 4.50 8.52 8.55
CA GLN A 604 5.29 7.63 9.41
C GLN A 604 5.65 6.33 8.71
N VAL A 605 4.80 5.87 7.79
CA VAL A 605 5.05 4.69 6.96
C VAL A 605 5.11 5.07 5.49
N ARG A 606 5.96 4.38 4.72
CA ARG A 606 6.23 4.67 3.31
C ARG A 606 5.30 3.92 2.36
N GLY A 607 4.73 2.81 2.78
CA GLY A 607 3.90 1.97 1.92
C GLY A 607 3.12 0.92 2.69
N ARG A 608 2.14 0.32 2.01
CA ARG A 608 1.31 -0.73 2.58
C ARG A 608 0.90 -1.79 1.59
N ALA A 609 0.60 -2.95 2.14
CA ALA A 609 0.08 -4.11 1.44
C ALA A 609 -1.14 -4.68 2.14
N LEU A 610 -2.12 -5.12 1.36
CA LEU A 610 -3.35 -5.71 1.89
C LEU A 610 -3.40 -7.19 1.50
N GLU A 611 -3.53 -8.06 2.49
CA GLU A 611 -3.78 -9.48 2.26
C GLU A 611 -5.28 -9.74 2.20
N LEU A 612 -5.74 -10.07 1.00
CA LEU A 612 -7.14 -10.31 0.70
C LEU A 612 -7.50 -11.75 0.95
N SER A 613 -8.80 -12.02 1.17
CA SER A 613 -9.22 -13.39 1.47
C SER A 613 -8.98 -14.29 0.28
N ASN A 614 -8.24 -15.35 0.53
CA ASN A 614 -8.06 -16.47 -0.37
C ASN A 614 -8.89 -17.69 0.07
N ILE A 615 -9.71 -17.53 1.11
CA ILE A 615 -10.66 -18.50 1.62
C ILE A 615 -12.06 -18.02 1.22
N ASP A 616 -12.85 -18.89 0.60
CA ASP A 616 -14.22 -18.57 0.20
C ASP A 616 -15.23 -18.72 1.35
N GLY A 617 -16.49 -18.38 1.06
CA GLY A 617 -17.60 -18.59 2.00
C GLY A 617 -17.80 -20.03 2.48
N ASP A 618 -17.19 -21.04 1.87
CA ASP A 618 -17.25 -22.44 2.31
C ASP A 618 -16.02 -22.86 3.13
N GLY A 619 -15.08 -21.95 3.38
CA GLY A 619 -13.84 -22.23 4.09
C GLY A 619 -12.78 -22.90 3.21
N VAL A 620 -12.94 -22.89 1.88
CA VAL A 620 -12.01 -23.50 0.94
C VAL A 620 -10.95 -22.49 0.52
N SER A 621 -9.68 -22.85 0.69
CA SER A 621 -8.54 -22.03 0.32
C SER A 621 -8.18 -22.17 -1.17
N PHE A 622 -7.96 -21.04 -1.83
CA PHE A 622 -7.53 -20.92 -3.22
C PHE A 622 -6.33 -19.97 -3.34
N PRO A 623 -5.57 -19.98 -4.43
CA PRO A 623 -4.52 -18.98 -4.70
C PRO A 623 -5.08 -17.70 -5.38
N TYR A 624 -6.31 -17.30 -5.05
CA TYR A 624 -7.07 -16.22 -5.70
C TYR A 624 -7.86 -15.41 -4.66
N TRP A 625 -8.38 -14.24 -5.02
CA TRP A 625 -9.23 -13.38 -4.20
C TRP A 625 -10.66 -13.91 -4.29
N THR A 626 -11.06 -14.69 -3.30
CA THR A 626 -12.27 -15.53 -3.35
C THR A 626 -13.54 -14.74 -3.05
N ASP A 627 -13.52 -13.94 -1.98
CA ASP A 627 -14.67 -13.18 -1.48
C ASP A 627 -14.60 -11.71 -1.89
N TRP A 628 -14.23 -11.46 -3.15
CA TRP A 628 -13.84 -10.14 -3.62
C TRP A 628 -14.95 -9.09 -3.62
N ILE A 629 -16.19 -9.53 -3.76
CA ILE A 629 -17.37 -8.67 -3.69
C ILE A 629 -17.51 -8.01 -2.31
N TYR A 630 -17.03 -8.64 -1.24
CA TYR A 630 -17.09 -8.05 0.11
C TYR A 630 -16.09 -6.89 0.27
N ASP A 631 -14.89 -7.03 -0.32
CA ASP A 631 -13.82 -6.06 -0.09
C ASP A 631 -13.80 -4.95 -1.13
N VAL A 632 -14.47 -5.08 -2.28
CA VAL A 632 -14.32 -4.18 -3.43
C VAL A 632 -14.53 -2.70 -3.10
N LEU A 633 -15.51 -2.37 -2.25
CA LEU A 633 -15.75 -0.99 -1.81
C LEU A 633 -14.61 -0.48 -0.90
N ASN A 634 -14.17 -1.30 0.06
CA ASN A 634 -13.02 -0.97 0.90
C ASN A 634 -11.75 -0.79 0.04
N ILE A 635 -11.57 -1.63 -0.98
CA ILE A 635 -10.42 -1.59 -1.87
C ILE A 635 -10.46 -0.35 -2.77
N TYR A 636 -11.63 0.04 -3.27
CA TYR A 636 -11.77 1.29 -4.00
C TYR A 636 -11.37 2.49 -3.12
N VAL A 637 -11.90 2.57 -1.90
CA VAL A 637 -11.60 3.68 -0.97
C VAL A 637 -10.14 3.69 -0.53
N VAL A 638 -9.57 2.56 -0.12
CA VAL A 638 -8.15 2.49 0.28
C VAL A 638 -7.22 2.78 -0.88
N SER A 639 -7.60 2.43 -2.12
CA SER A 639 -6.85 2.80 -3.32
C SER A 639 -6.77 4.31 -3.48
N HIS A 640 -7.89 5.01 -3.33
CA HIS A 640 -7.89 6.47 -3.37
C HIS A 640 -7.10 7.10 -2.21
N LEU A 641 -7.22 6.58 -0.98
CA LEU A 641 -6.44 7.05 0.17
C LEU A 641 -4.93 6.80 0.03
N MET A 642 -4.53 5.66 -0.55
CA MET A 642 -3.12 5.36 -0.81
C MET A 642 -2.49 6.30 -1.84
N ASN A 643 -3.30 6.83 -2.76
CA ASN A 643 -2.87 7.83 -3.73
C ASN A 643 -2.95 9.25 -3.16
N ASN A 644 -4.02 9.58 -2.46
CA ASN A 644 -4.24 10.87 -1.81
C ASN A 644 -4.86 10.66 -0.42
N ILE A 645 -4.03 10.65 0.61
CA ILE A 645 -4.45 10.45 2.00
C ILE A 645 -5.44 11.51 2.51
N ASN A 646 -5.50 12.66 1.84
CA ASN A 646 -6.42 13.75 2.17
C ASN A 646 -7.72 13.69 1.35
N CYS A 647 -7.97 12.63 0.56
CA CYS A 647 -9.21 12.51 -0.19
C CYS A 647 -10.43 12.42 0.76
N ASP A 648 -11.53 13.02 0.34
CA ASP A 648 -12.80 13.01 1.07
C ASP A 648 -13.55 11.70 0.76
N VAL A 649 -13.61 10.82 1.75
CA VAL A 649 -14.25 9.51 1.59
C VAL A 649 -15.75 9.62 1.45
N GLU A 650 -16.43 10.54 2.15
CA GLU A 650 -17.88 10.72 1.95
C GLU A 650 -18.17 11.17 0.53
N LYS A 651 -17.37 12.09 -0.01
CA LYS A 651 -17.52 12.52 -1.40
C LYS A 651 -17.34 11.37 -2.39
N LEU A 652 -16.38 10.46 -2.15
CA LEU A 652 -16.21 9.26 -2.98
C LEU A 652 -17.44 8.35 -2.92
N LEU A 653 -18.01 8.15 -1.73
CA LEU A 653 -19.20 7.32 -1.53
C LEU A 653 -20.46 7.94 -2.13
N ASP A 654 -20.65 9.26 -1.95
CA ASP A 654 -21.77 10.01 -2.51
C ASP A 654 -21.76 10.01 -4.04
N GLU A 655 -20.59 9.91 -4.65
CA GLU A 655 -20.44 9.73 -6.10
C GLU A 655 -20.62 8.26 -6.52
N TYR A 656 -20.08 7.32 -5.74
CA TYR A 656 -20.07 5.89 -6.03
C TYR A 656 -21.46 5.31 -6.27
N TYR A 657 -22.38 5.49 -5.33
CA TYR A 657 -23.70 4.85 -5.40
C TYR A 657 -24.53 5.25 -6.63
N PRO A 658 -24.72 6.55 -6.94
CA PRO A 658 -25.46 6.94 -8.14
C PRO A 658 -24.74 6.54 -9.43
N ASN A 659 -23.41 6.70 -9.52
CA ASN A 659 -22.67 6.37 -10.75
C ASN A 659 -22.62 4.85 -10.99
N PHE A 660 -22.56 4.06 -9.92
CA PHE A 660 -22.34 2.63 -10.02
C PHE A 660 -23.63 1.82 -10.01
N TYR A 661 -24.58 2.14 -9.14
CA TYR A 661 -25.83 1.39 -8.98
C TYR A 661 -27.06 2.10 -9.55
N GLY A 662 -26.95 3.36 -9.96
CA GLY A 662 -28.01 4.09 -10.67
C GLY A 662 -29.33 4.09 -9.88
N PRO A 663 -30.43 3.51 -10.42
CA PRO A 663 -31.72 3.42 -9.74
C PRO A 663 -31.66 2.78 -8.33
N ALA A 664 -30.68 1.92 -8.06
CA ALA A 664 -30.50 1.26 -6.78
C ALA A 664 -29.51 1.98 -5.84
N ALA A 665 -29.13 3.23 -6.11
CA ALA A 665 -28.15 3.97 -5.31
C ALA A 665 -28.52 4.03 -3.83
N GLU A 666 -29.77 4.36 -3.51
CA GLU A 666 -30.24 4.50 -2.11
C GLU A 666 -30.20 3.17 -1.33
N PRO A 667 -30.85 2.07 -1.77
CA PRO A 667 -30.79 0.81 -1.04
C PRO A 667 -29.38 0.22 -0.97
N MET A 668 -28.52 0.43 -1.99
CA MET A 668 -27.14 -0.02 -1.95
C MET A 668 -26.27 0.80 -0.99
N ARG A 669 -26.53 2.11 -0.84
CA ARG A 669 -25.90 2.95 0.19
C ARG A 669 -26.31 2.50 1.57
N GLN A 670 -27.61 2.32 1.80
CA GLN A 670 -28.13 1.82 3.06
C GLN A 670 -27.52 0.46 3.44
N PHE A 671 -27.44 -0.48 2.49
CA PHE A 671 -26.83 -1.79 2.70
C PHE A 671 -25.38 -1.71 3.21
N HIS A 672 -24.54 -0.92 2.55
CA HIS A 672 -23.13 -0.79 2.96
C HIS A 672 -22.97 0.04 4.25
N ASP A 673 -23.78 1.09 4.44
CA ASP A 673 -23.76 1.91 5.66
C ASP A 673 -24.14 1.07 6.90
N GLU A 674 -25.16 0.21 6.79
CA GLU A 674 -25.57 -0.68 7.89
C GLU A 674 -24.53 -1.78 8.17
N LEU A 675 -23.91 -2.36 7.13
CA LEU A 675 -22.79 -3.31 7.28
C LEU A 675 -21.57 -2.67 7.94
N GLU A 676 -21.20 -1.47 7.51
CA GLU A 676 -20.11 -0.71 8.13
C GLU A 676 -20.42 -0.40 9.59
N LEU A 677 -21.64 0.02 9.90
CA LEU A 677 -22.05 0.30 11.27
C LEU A 677 -21.97 -0.94 12.15
N ALA A 678 -22.47 -2.08 11.66
CA ALA A 678 -22.42 -3.35 12.37
C ALA A 678 -20.98 -3.79 12.65
N TRP A 679 -20.11 -3.77 11.64
CA TRP A 679 -18.69 -4.10 11.79
C TRP A 679 -17.99 -3.15 12.78
N THR A 680 -18.14 -1.85 12.59
CA THR A 680 -17.36 -0.86 13.34
C THR A 680 -17.79 -0.75 14.80
N LYS A 681 -19.05 -1.08 15.13
CA LYS A 681 -19.59 -1.09 16.51
C LYS A 681 -19.67 -2.48 17.14
N GLY A 682 -19.23 -3.53 16.45
CA GLY A 682 -19.23 -4.90 16.98
C GLY A 682 -18.47 -5.00 18.30
N ASN A 683 -18.91 -5.88 19.21
CA ASN A 683 -18.21 -6.17 20.46
C ASN A 683 -17.23 -7.35 20.28
N TYR A 684 -15.95 -7.02 20.08
CA TYR A 684 -14.88 -7.99 19.82
C TYR A 684 -14.10 -8.42 21.08
N SER A 685 -14.64 -8.18 22.28
CA SER A 685 -13.95 -8.52 23.55
C SER A 685 -13.57 -10.00 23.65
N ASP A 686 -14.45 -10.89 23.15
CA ASP A 686 -14.23 -12.34 23.12
C ASP A 686 -13.57 -12.83 21.80
N GLY A 687 -13.02 -11.91 21.01
CA GLY A 687 -12.48 -12.19 19.67
C GLY A 687 -13.54 -12.34 18.57
N TRP A 688 -13.08 -12.61 17.35
CA TRP A 688 -13.94 -12.82 16.18
C TRP A 688 -14.27 -14.30 16.00
N ASN A 689 -15.29 -14.75 16.71
CA ASN A 689 -15.80 -16.12 16.70
C ASN A 689 -17.25 -16.15 16.18
N TRP A 690 -17.85 -17.35 16.07
CA TRP A 690 -19.20 -17.51 15.53
C TRP A 690 -20.27 -16.72 16.29
N GLU A 691 -20.15 -16.59 17.62
CA GLU A 691 -21.14 -15.89 18.45
C GLU A 691 -21.00 -14.37 18.24
N THR A 692 -19.76 -13.86 18.28
CA THR A 692 -19.49 -12.46 17.95
C THR A 692 -19.98 -12.13 16.53
N CYS A 693 -19.75 -13.01 15.58
CA CYS A 693 -20.13 -12.83 14.18
C CYS A 693 -21.65 -12.89 13.97
N TRP A 694 -22.27 -14.05 14.18
CA TRP A 694 -23.65 -14.33 13.75
C TRP A 694 -24.72 -14.02 14.80
N VAL A 695 -24.35 -13.76 16.04
CA VAL A 695 -25.30 -13.42 17.11
C VAL A 695 -25.18 -11.96 17.50
N LYS A 696 -23.96 -11.45 17.71
CA LYS A 696 -23.73 -10.07 18.19
C LYS A 696 -23.62 -9.05 17.06
N THR A 697 -22.98 -9.39 15.95
CA THR A 697 -22.67 -8.44 14.85
C THR A 697 -23.70 -8.54 13.72
N TYR A 698 -24.02 -9.76 13.28
CA TYR A 698 -24.92 -10.05 12.16
C TYR A 698 -26.07 -10.97 12.59
N PRO A 699 -26.96 -10.53 13.50
CA PRO A 699 -28.10 -11.33 13.93
C PRO A 699 -29.05 -11.63 12.76
N PRO A 700 -29.90 -12.67 12.87
CA PRO A 700 -30.72 -13.17 11.75
C PRO A 700 -31.56 -12.08 11.08
N GLU A 701 -32.22 -11.23 11.87
CA GLU A 701 -33.04 -10.14 11.38
C GLU A 701 -32.23 -9.06 10.65
N PHE A 702 -30.96 -8.87 11.02
CA PHE A 702 -30.06 -7.97 10.30
C PHE A 702 -29.73 -8.54 8.93
N VAL A 703 -29.35 -9.82 8.87
CA VAL A 703 -29.04 -10.49 7.60
C VAL A 703 -30.24 -10.47 6.66
N ASP A 704 -31.44 -10.79 7.16
CA ASP A 704 -32.66 -10.78 6.37
C ASP A 704 -32.96 -9.40 5.75
N ARG A 705 -32.76 -8.31 6.52
CA ARG A 705 -32.90 -6.94 6.00
C ARG A 705 -31.86 -6.63 4.93
N MET A 706 -30.59 -6.94 5.18
CA MET A 706 -29.49 -6.67 4.24
C MET A 706 -29.71 -7.39 2.90
N MET A 707 -30.07 -8.66 2.95
CA MET A 707 -30.37 -9.44 1.75
C MET A 707 -31.66 -8.99 1.07
N GLY A 708 -32.62 -8.43 1.82
CA GLY A 708 -33.78 -7.72 1.29
C GLY A 708 -33.41 -6.50 0.44
N LEU A 709 -32.50 -5.65 0.92
CA LEU A 709 -32.00 -4.48 0.17
C LEU A 709 -31.30 -4.88 -1.13
N LEU A 710 -30.51 -5.96 -1.13
CA LEU A 710 -29.86 -6.45 -2.34
C LEU A 710 -30.88 -6.96 -3.38
N ARG A 711 -31.90 -7.71 -2.94
CA ARG A 711 -32.98 -8.18 -3.83
C ARG A 711 -33.81 -7.02 -4.38
N GLN A 712 -34.12 -6.03 -3.54
CA GLN A 712 -34.79 -4.79 -3.98
C GLN A 712 -33.96 -4.05 -5.03
N SER A 713 -32.64 -3.96 -4.83
CA SER A 713 -31.72 -3.32 -5.77
C SER A 713 -31.74 -3.98 -7.15
N VAL A 714 -31.77 -5.32 -7.20
CA VAL A 714 -31.92 -6.05 -8.48
C VAL A 714 -33.25 -5.72 -9.16
N GLN A 715 -34.35 -5.60 -8.40
CA GLN A 715 -35.67 -5.25 -8.95
C GLN A 715 -35.69 -3.82 -9.53
N LEU A 716 -35.11 -2.85 -8.81
CA LEU A 716 -35.05 -1.45 -9.25
C LEU A 716 -34.23 -1.27 -10.54
N CYS A 717 -33.21 -2.09 -10.72
CA CYS A 717 -32.35 -2.06 -11.91
C CYS A 717 -32.89 -2.88 -13.08
N ALA A 718 -34.05 -3.54 -12.97
CA ALA A 718 -34.59 -4.40 -14.02
C ALA A 718 -34.67 -3.68 -15.39
N GLY A 719 -34.11 -4.29 -16.43
CA GLY A 719 -34.06 -3.73 -17.78
C GLY A 719 -33.06 -2.59 -17.99
N GLN A 720 -32.22 -2.25 -17.00
CA GLN A 720 -31.29 -1.12 -17.06
C GLN A 720 -29.84 -1.59 -16.90
N GLU A 721 -29.21 -1.97 -18.00
CA GLU A 721 -27.77 -2.24 -18.03
C GLU A 721 -26.95 -0.93 -18.03
N PRO A 722 -25.77 -0.87 -17.38
CA PRO A 722 -25.09 -1.96 -16.66
C PRO A 722 -25.53 -2.15 -15.20
N TYR A 723 -26.49 -1.36 -14.70
CA TYR A 723 -26.89 -1.35 -13.28
C TYR A 723 -27.47 -2.69 -12.82
N LEU A 724 -28.25 -3.35 -13.69
CA LEU A 724 -28.82 -4.67 -13.40
C LEU A 724 -27.74 -5.70 -13.12
N LYS A 725 -26.77 -5.84 -14.04
CA LYS A 725 -25.68 -6.79 -13.88
C LYS A 725 -24.87 -6.52 -12.61
N ARG A 726 -24.62 -5.25 -12.27
CA ARG A 726 -23.90 -4.87 -11.05
C ARG A 726 -24.65 -5.27 -9.78
N ALA A 727 -25.95 -5.00 -9.72
CA ALA A 727 -26.80 -5.38 -8.58
C ALA A 727 -26.91 -6.91 -8.45
N GLN A 728 -27.09 -7.63 -9.55
CA GLN A 728 -27.13 -9.09 -9.58
C GLN A 728 -25.82 -9.70 -9.07
N LYS A 729 -24.69 -9.21 -9.58
CA LYS A 729 -23.37 -9.70 -9.17
C LYS A 729 -23.09 -9.45 -7.70
N THR A 730 -23.52 -8.29 -7.19
CA THR A 730 -23.43 -7.98 -5.77
C THR A 730 -24.29 -8.95 -4.94
N LEU A 731 -25.55 -9.17 -5.33
CA LEU A 731 -26.43 -10.15 -4.66
C LEU A 731 -25.82 -11.56 -4.66
N GLU A 732 -25.35 -12.04 -5.81
CA GLU A 732 -24.70 -13.35 -5.97
C GLU A 732 -23.51 -13.51 -5.02
N GLY A 733 -22.67 -12.48 -4.92
CA GLY A 733 -21.49 -12.47 -4.04
C GLY A 733 -21.84 -12.56 -2.55
N TYR A 734 -23.02 -12.08 -2.13
CA TYR A 734 -23.49 -12.13 -0.74
C TYR A 734 -24.40 -13.33 -0.42
N LEU A 735 -24.68 -14.23 -1.37
CA LEU A 735 -25.42 -15.47 -1.08
C LEU A 735 -24.71 -16.38 -0.06
N PRO A 736 -23.36 -16.52 -0.05
CA PRO A 736 -22.67 -17.28 1.00
C PRO A 736 -22.87 -16.68 2.39
N PHE A 737 -22.89 -15.34 2.52
CA PHE A 737 -23.18 -14.65 3.79
C PHE A 737 -24.56 -15.03 4.32
N GLU A 738 -25.59 -14.95 3.46
CA GLU A 738 -26.95 -15.33 3.82
C GLU A 738 -27.04 -16.81 4.20
N ARG A 739 -26.54 -17.69 3.33
CA ARG A 739 -26.55 -19.15 3.51
C ARG A 739 -25.89 -19.54 4.82
N ASN A 740 -24.71 -18.99 5.12
CA ASN A 740 -23.97 -19.35 6.32
C ASN A 740 -24.61 -18.78 7.58
N SER A 741 -25.28 -17.62 7.51
CA SER A 741 -26.05 -17.11 8.64
C SER A 741 -27.11 -18.11 9.13
N PHE A 742 -27.75 -18.85 8.22
CA PHE A 742 -28.75 -19.87 8.57
C PHE A 742 -28.20 -20.98 9.46
N LEU A 743 -26.92 -21.32 9.30
CA LEU A 743 -26.27 -22.37 10.10
C LEU A 743 -26.22 -22.05 11.60
N PHE A 744 -26.31 -20.76 11.95
CA PHE A 744 -26.20 -20.27 13.32
C PHE A 744 -27.50 -19.67 13.88
N ARG A 745 -28.61 -19.72 13.12
CA ARG A 745 -29.93 -19.20 13.58
C ARG A 745 -30.55 -20.07 14.68
N GLU A 746 -30.44 -21.38 14.54
CA GLU A 746 -30.94 -22.34 15.51
C GLU A 746 -29.78 -23.01 16.23
N LYS A 747 -29.77 -22.97 17.56
CA LYS A 747 -28.88 -23.83 18.35
C LYS A 747 -29.32 -25.28 18.12
N LYS A 748 -28.61 -26.03 17.29
CA LYS A 748 -28.80 -27.48 17.21
C LYS A 748 -28.65 -28.05 18.63
N SER A 749 -29.63 -28.84 19.08
CA SER A 749 -29.61 -29.44 20.40
C SER A 749 -28.33 -30.28 20.58
N GLN A 750 -27.75 -30.22 21.79
CA GLN A 750 -26.67 -31.14 22.14
C GLN A 750 -27.21 -32.57 22.06
N THR A 751 -26.51 -33.42 21.31
CA THR A 751 -26.91 -34.82 21.10
C THR A 751 -26.46 -35.74 22.22
N ASN A 752 -25.40 -35.37 22.95
CA ASN A 752 -24.80 -36.17 24.01
C ASN A 752 -25.04 -35.57 25.41
N VAL A 753 -25.22 -36.46 26.40
CA VAL A 753 -25.29 -36.10 27.82
C VAL A 753 -23.90 -35.65 28.27
N PRO A 754 -23.74 -34.50 28.97
CA PRO A 754 -22.43 -33.96 29.34
C PRO A 754 -21.77 -34.66 30.54
N GLU A 755 -22.16 -35.91 30.82
CA GLU A 755 -21.64 -36.71 31.93
C GLU A 755 -21.43 -38.16 31.52
N ILE A 756 -20.32 -38.77 31.96
CA ILE A 756 -20.02 -40.19 31.82
C ILE A 756 -19.61 -40.77 33.18
N THR A 757 -20.14 -41.94 33.52
CA THR A 757 -19.70 -42.70 34.71
C THR A 757 -18.97 -43.95 34.25
N VAL A 758 -17.70 -44.06 34.61
CA VAL A 758 -16.78 -45.12 34.19
C VAL A 758 -16.80 -46.25 35.23
N PRO A 759 -17.14 -47.49 34.85
CA PRO A 759 -17.25 -48.61 35.77
C PRO A 759 -15.89 -49.16 36.20
N GLN A 760 -15.84 -49.71 37.41
CA GLN A 760 -14.73 -50.50 37.90
C GLN A 760 -14.83 -51.93 37.31
N GLY A 761 -13.84 -52.31 36.51
CA GLY A 761 -13.68 -53.64 35.97
C GLY A 761 -12.93 -54.56 36.94
N THR A 762 -13.22 -55.86 36.87
CA THR A 762 -12.52 -56.90 37.65
C THR A 762 -11.42 -57.62 36.86
N VAL A 763 -11.31 -57.34 35.55
CA VAL A 763 -10.33 -57.97 34.65
C VAL A 763 -9.69 -56.87 33.81
N LYS A 764 -8.35 -56.85 33.80
CA LYS A 764 -7.54 -55.95 32.97
C LYS A 764 -7.67 -56.33 31.48
N PRO A 765 -7.99 -55.39 30.58
CA PRO A 765 -7.94 -55.63 29.13
C PRO A 765 -6.54 -55.95 28.65
N GLN A 766 -6.41 -56.78 27.61
CA GLN A 766 -5.15 -57.06 26.97
C GLN A 766 -4.89 -55.99 25.90
N LEU A 767 -3.86 -55.17 26.09
CA LEU A 767 -3.52 -54.12 25.13
C LEU A 767 -2.88 -54.73 23.87
N ASP A 768 -3.70 -55.12 22.90
CA ASP A 768 -3.27 -55.61 21.58
C ASP A 768 -3.83 -54.77 20.42
N GLY A 769 -4.60 -53.73 20.76
CA GLY A 769 -5.23 -52.81 19.84
C GLY A 769 -6.62 -53.26 19.38
N ARG A 770 -7.14 -54.40 19.86
CA ARG A 770 -8.45 -54.95 19.50
C ARG A 770 -9.38 -54.90 20.72
N PRO A 771 -10.33 -53.94 20.78
CA PRO A 771 -11.24 -53.85 21.92
C PRO A 771 -12.41 -54.85 21.82
N ASP A 772 -12.09 -56.15 21.74
CA ASP A 772 -13.05 -57.25 21.55
C ASP A 772 -13.25 -58.14 22.77
N GLU A 773 -12.50 -57.93 23.85
CA GLU A 773 -12.62 -58.74 25.07
C GLU A 773 -13.87 -58.40 25.89
N GLU A 774 -14.25 -59.32 26.79
CA GLU A 774 -15.42 -59.17 27.66
C GLU A 774 -15.36 -57.91 28.54
N ALA A 775 -14.15 -57.47 28.92
CA ALA A 775 -13.94 -56.26 29.71
C ALA A 775 -14.55 -55.01 29.03
N TRP A 776 -14.43 -54.90 27.71
CA TRP A 776 -14.98 -53.78 26.94
C TRP A 776 -16.50 -53.82 26.79
N GLN A 777 -17.14 -54.98 26.97
CA GLN A 777 -18.61 -55.10 26.95
C GLN A 777 -19.27 -54.47 28.18
N LYS A 778 -18.50 -54.34 29.28
CA LYS A 778 -18.96 -53.71 30.54
C LYS A 778 -18.49 -52.26 30.66
N ALA A 779 -17.73 -51.75 29.69
CA ALA A 779 -17.19 -50.40 29.71
C ALA A 779 -18.28 -49.33 29.50
N ALA A 780 -18.04 -48.12 30.01
CA ALA A 780 -18.84 -46.97 29.64
C ALA A 780 -18.54 -46.57 28.20
N VAL A 781 -19.57 -46.32 27.40
CA VAL A 781 -19.43 -46.03 25.97
C VAL A 781 -19.88 -44.61 25.68
N ILE A 782 -19.10 -43.89 24.89
CA ILE A 782 -19.52 -42.67 24.20
C ILE A 782 -19.40 -42.86 22.70
N SER A 783 -20.37 -42.30 21.99
CA SER A 783 -20.48 -42.35 20.54
C SER A 783 -21.10 -41.03 20.06
N ASN A 784 -21.56 -40.97 18.80
CA ASN A 784 -22.20 -39.79 18.22
C ASN A 784 -21.35 -38.53 18.36
N PHE A 785 -20.05 -38.65 18.10
CA PHE A 785 -19.16 -37.50 18.07
C PHE A 785 -19.70 -36.49 17.08
N CYS A 786 -19.78 -35.24 17.52
CA CYS A 786 -20.32 -34.13 16.76
C CYS A 786 -19.19 -33.21 16.32
N ASP A 787 -19.49 -32.37 15.35
CA ASP A 787 -18.62 -31.24 15.03
C ASP A 787 -18.39 -30.34 16.27
N SER A 788 -17.18 -29.81 16.44
CA SER A 788 -16.85 -28.75 17.41
C SER A 788 -17.85 -27.59 17.48
N TYR A 789 -18.44 -27.14 16.37
CA TYR A 789 -19.46 -26.08 16.37
C TYR A 789 -20.91 -26.63 16.42
N ASN A 790 -21.07 -27.95 16.43
CA ASN A 790 -22.33 -28.67 16.25
C ASN A 790 -23.08 -28.27 14.97
N ILE A 791 -22.36 -27.99 13.88
CA ILE A 791 -22.96 -27.46 12.64
C ILE A 791 -22.72 -28.39 11.47
N TYR A 792 -21.48 -28.81 11.26
CA TYR A 792 -21.07 -29.57 10.09
C TYR A 792 -21.31 -31.07 10.31
N GLU A 793 -21.82 -31.75 9.29
CA GLU A 793 -22.01 -33.20 9.32
C GLU A 793 -20.67 -33.92 9.51
N GLN A 794 -20.67 -34.96 10.36
CA GLN A 794 -19.51 -35.83 10.57
C GLN A 794 -19.77 -37.15 9.85
N LYS A 795 -18.89 -37.49 8.90
CA LYS A 795 -18.94 -38.74 8.15
C LYS A 795 -18.05 -39.82 8.78
N ALA A 796 -16.91 -39.42 9.33
CA ALA A 796 -16.05 -40.27 10.12
C ALA A 796 -16.72 -40.57 11.46
N ILE A 797 -16.76 -41.85 11.82
CA ILE A 797 -17.44 -42.32 13.02
C ILE A 797 -16.40 -42.63 14.08
N THR A 798 -16.64 -42.14 15.29
CA THR A 798 -15.78 -42.38 16.45
C THR A 798 -16.63 -42.91 17.61
N GLU A 799 -16.18 -43.99 18.21
CA GLU A 799 -16.67 -44.52 19.47
C GLU A 799 -15.49 -44.63 20.44
N MET A 800 -15.71 -44.30 21.71
CA MET A 800 -14.73 -44.53 22.76
C MET A 800 -15.36 -45.27 23.93
N ARG A 801 -14.59 -46.18 24.54
CA ARG A 801 -14.99 -46.96 25.71
C ARG A 801 -14.02 -46.74 26.86
N PHE A 802 -14.57 -46.71 28.07
CA PHE A 802 -13.82 -46.40 29.29
C PHE A 802 -14.10 -47.43 30.38
N LEU A 803 -13.06 -47.91 31.04
CA LEU A 803 -13.15 -48.72 32.25
C LEU A 803 -11.96 -48.43 33.17
N VAL A 804 -12.13 -48.63 34.47
CA VAL A 804 -11.03 -48.56 35.44
C VAL A 804 -10.74 -49.95 35.98
N ALA A 805 -9.47 -50.36 36.02
CA ALA A 805 -9.03 -51.56 36.73
C ALA A 805 -7.63 -51.30 37.29
N GLU A 806 -7.33 -51.83 38.49
CA GLU A 806 -5.98 -51.73 39.09
C GLU A 806 -5.39 -50.31 39.08
N GLU A 807 -6.14 -49.30 39.54
CA GLU A 807 -5.73 -47.88 39.57
C GLU A 807 -5.31 -47.31 38.19
N THR A 808 -5.83 -47.90 37.11
CA THR A 808 -5.52 -47.52 35.73
C THR A 808 -6.81 -47.26 34.97
N LEU A 809 -6.87 -46.13 34.27
CA LEU A 809 -7.93 -45.80 33.34
C LEU A 809 -7.59 -46.40 31.97
N PHE A 810 -8.45 -47.29 31.49
CA PHE A 810 -8.34 -47.89 30.16
C PHE A 810 -9.30 -47.19 29.21
N VAL A 811 -8.80 -46.84 28.02
CA VAL A 811 -9.53 -46.18 26.95
C VAL A 811 -9.40 -47.00 25.68
N ALA A 812 -10.52 -47.46 25.12
CA ALA A 812 -10.55 -48.04 23.79
C ALA A 812 -11.15 -47.04 22.80
N ILE A 813 -10.61 -46.97 21.60
CA ILE A 813 -11.02 -46.10 20.51
C ILE A 813 -11.36 -46.97 19.32
N SER A 814 -12.53 -46.78 18.72
CA SER A 814 -12.90 -47.35 17.43
C SER A 814 -13.22 -46.24 16.45
N ALA A 815 -12.45 -46.19 15.37
CA ALA A 815 -12.48 -45.11 14.40
C ALA A 815 -12.73 -45.65 13.00
N LYS A 816 -13.87 -45.28 12.41
CA LYS A 816 -14.22 -45.60 11.03
C LYS A 816 -14.07 -44.37 10.14
N ILE A 817 -13.49 -44.58 8.97
CA ILE A 817 -13.24 -43.59 7.93
C ILE A 817 -14.23 -43.88 6.78
N PRO A 818 -14.87 -42.85 6.20
CA PRO A 818 -15.76 -43.02 5.05
C PRO A 818 -15.03 -43.70 3.87
N PRO A 819 -15.60 -44.73 3.25
CA PRO A 819 -14.95 -45.47 2.17
C PRO A 819 -14.55 -44.61 0.96
N GLU A 820 -15.22 -43.48 0.72
CA GLU A 820 -14.87 -42.55 -0.35
C GLU A 820 -13.56 -41.76 -0.08
N ARG A 821 -13.02 -41.79 1.14
CA ARG A 821 -11.78 -41.10 1.53
C ARG A 821 -10.61 -42.05 1.50
N THR A 822 -9.94 -42.11 0.34
CA THR A 822 -8.86 -43.07 0.11
C THR A 822 -7.48 -42.56 0.52
N GLU A 823 -7.27 -41.25 0.50
CA GLU A 823 -5.98 -40.60 0.80
C GLU A 823 -6.04 -39.93 2.18
N ILE A 824 -5.36 -40.51 3.16
CA ILE A 824 -5.38 -40.09 4.57
C ILE A 824 -3.99 -39.62 5.01
N ASN A 825 -3.94 -38.57 5.83
CA ASN A 825 -2.68 -38.03 6.34
C ASN A 825 -2.20 -38.82 7.56
N TRP A 826 -1.57 -39.96 7.30
CA TRP A 826 -0.95 -40.79 8.34
C TRP A 826 0.29 -40.11 8.94
N ALA A 827 0.71 -40.57 10.13
CA ALA A 827 1.89 -40.07 10.82
C ALA A 827 3.14 -40.95 10.60
N ASP A 828 3.21 -41.69 9.49
CA ASP A 828 4.23 -42.74 9.24
C ASP A 828 5.66 -42.19 9.17
N ASP A 829 5.79 -40.89 8.87
CA ASP A 829 7.02 -40.13 8.79
C ASP A 829 7.52 -39.58 10.14
N LEU A 830 6.76 -39.76 11.23
CA LEU A 830 7.06 -39.18 12.54
C LEU A 830 7.69 -40.18 13.53
N GLY A 831 8.39 -39.63 14.53
CA GLY A 831 8.96 -40.40 15.63
C GLY A 831 7.90 -41.15 16.44
N GLU A 832 8.28 -42.26 17.07
CA GLU A 832 7.35 -43.15 17.80
C GLU A 832 6.64 -42.48 18.97
N ARG A 833 7.32 -41.54 19.64
CA ARG A 833 6.78 -40.78 20.76
C ARG A 833 7.04 -39.27 20.59
N ASP A 834 6.21 -38.45 21.22
CA ASP A 834 6.39 -37.01 21.41
C ASP A 834 6.57 -36.21 20.12
N SER A 835 5.86 -36.65 19.08
CA SER A 835 5.73 -35.96 17.80
C SER A 835 4.45 -35.13 17.72
N LEU A 836 4.39 -34.15 16.82
CA LEU A 836 3.22 -33.27 16.64
C LEU A 836 2.09 -33.99 15.88
N LEU A 837 1.27 -34.76 16.60
CA LEU A 837 0.27 -35.68 16.01
C LEU A 837 -1.08 -35.01 15.64
N TRP A 838 -1.44 -33.87 16.23
CA TRP A 838 -2.72 -33.18 15.96
C TRP A 838 -2.92 -32.75 14.51
N ASN A 839 -1.86 -32.75 13.69
CA ASN A 839 -1.89 -32.45 12.27
C ASN A 839 -2.07 -33.70 11.40
N ARG A 840 -2.38 -34.86 11.98
CA ARG A 840 -2.51 -36.16 11.31
C ARG A 840 -3.85 -36.80 11.67
N GLU A 841 -4.17 -37.92 11.02
CA GLU A 841 -5.21 -38.83 11.54
C GLU A 841 -4.86 -39.21 12.99
N SER A 842 -5.69 -38.79 13.94
CA SER A 842 -5.42 -39.00 15.36
C SER A 842 -6.68 -38.84 16.21
N ALA A 843 -6.64 -39.38 17.42
CA ALA A 843 -7.62 -39.12 18.46
C ALA A 843 -6.94 -38.46 19.67
N GLU A 844 -7.64 -37.53 20.31
CA GLU A 844 -7.16 -36.74 21.42
C GLU A 844 -8.02 -36.95 22.66
N LEU A 845 -7.37 -37.13 23.80
CA LEU A 845 -8.00 -37.26 25.12
C LEU A 845 -7.57 -36.08 25.99
N PHE A 846 -8.53 -35.36 26.56
CA PHE A 846 -8.26 -34.22 27.44
C PHE A 846 -8.80 -34.48 28.84
N PHE A 847 -7.94 -34.32 29.85
CA PHE A 847 -8.30 -34.40 31.26
C PHE A 847 -7.89 -33.11 31.96
N VAL A 848 -8.87 -32.41 32.54
CA VAL A 848 -8.71 -31.02 32.99
C VAL A 848 -9.08 -30.87 34.47
N GLY A 849 -8.26 -30.12 35.20
CA GLY A 849 -8.50 -29.67 36.58
C GLY A 849 -9.27 -28.34 36.64
N GLN A 850 -9.70 -27.91 37.84
CA GLN A 850 -10.42 -26.64 38.00
C GLN A 850 -9.57 -25.40 37.67
N ASP A 851 -8.25 -25.54 37.76
CA ASP A 851 -7.26 -24.53 37.41
C ASP A 851 -6.95 -24.47 35.91
N LYS A 852 -7.64 -25.25 35.08
CA LYS A 852 -7.37 -25.40 33.64
C LYS A 852 -6.01 -26.06 33.34
N GLU A 853 -5.38 -26.70 34.33
CA GLU A 853 -4.30 -27.65 34.10
C GLU A 853 -4.87 -28.82 33.29
N CYS A 854 -4.21 -29.19 32.19
CA CYS A 854 -4.70 -30.21 31.28
C CYS A 854 -3.60 -31.24 30.99
N TYR A 855 -3.94 -32.51 31.17
CA TYR A 855 -3.20 -33.65 30.65
C TYR A 855 -3.86 -34.08 29.34
N GLN A 856 -3.11 -34.00 28.25
CA GLN A 856 -3.58 -34.33 26.92
C GLN A 856 -2.79 -35.52 26.37
N PHE A 857 -3.49 -36.46 25.77
CA PHE A 857 -2.91 -37.61 25.08
C PHE A 857 -3.40 -37.62 23.64
N ILE A 858 -2.50 -37.81 22.69
CA ILE A 858 -2.83 -37.91 21.26
C ILE A 858 -2.31 -39.24 20.75
N VAL A 859 -3.20 -40.09 20.23
CA VAL A 859 -2.83 -41.38 19.63
C VAL A 859 -3.09 -41.35 18.13
N ALA A 860 -2.17 -41.92 17.35
CA ALA A 860 -2.29 -42.05 15.90
C ALA A 860 -2.40 -43.53 15.46
N PRO A 861 -3.07 -43.83 14.33
CA PRO A 861 -3.35 -45.19 13.83
C PRO A 861 -2.13 -46.06 13.54
N ASN A 862 -0.95 -45.46 13.51
CA ASN A 862 0.32 -46.09 13.13
C ASN A 862 1.24 -46.32 14.34
N GLY A 863 0.65 -46.49 15.53
CA GLY A 863 1.39 -46.83 16.75
C GLY A 863 2.22 -45.68 17.30
N LYS A 864 1.74 -44.44 17.15
CA LYS A 864 2.40 -43.23 17.66
C LYS A 864 1.56 -42.62 18.76
N ILE A 865 2.21 -42.10 19.79
CA ILE A 865 1.56 -41.37 20.88
C ILE A 865 2.34 -40.11 21.23
N ALA A 866 1.65 -39.08 21.69
CA ALA A 866 2.25 -37.90 22.28
C ALA A 866 1.45 -37.48 23.50
N ASP A 867 2.13 -37.09 24.55
CA ASP A 867 1.54 -36.64 25.80
C ASP A 867 2.01 -35.23 26.16
N PHE A 868 1.07 -34.43 26.65
CA PHE A 868 1.28 -33.02 26.91
C PHE A 868 0.72 -32.63 28.26
N LYS A 869 1.43 -31.71 28.91
CA LYS A 869 0.94 -31.00 30.08
C LYS A 869 0.78 -29.52 29.76
N TRP A 870 -0.42 -28.99 30.00
CA TRP A 870 -0.74 -27.57 29.83
C TRP A 870 -1.16 -26.93 31.15
N PRO A 871 -0.99 -25.59 31.31
CA PRO A 871 -0.27 -24.70 30.40
C PRO A 871 1.26 -24.93 30.45
N ALA A 872 1.95 -24.59 29.37
CA ALA A 872 3.40 -24.68 29.27
C ALA A 872 3.98 -23.42 28.60
N GLU A 873 5.25 -23.09 28.88
CA GLU A 873 5.92 -21.92 28.32
C GLU A 873 6.05 -21.97 26.80
N ASN A 874 6.26 -23.17 26.25
CA ASN A 874 6.37 -23.44 24.83
C ASN A 874 6.06 -24.91 24.54
N MET A 875 6.02 -25.26 23.26
CA MET A 875 5.70 -26.62 22.82
C MET A 875 6.69 -27.68 23.35
N ALA A 876 7.98 -27.36 23.35
CA ALA A 876 9.00 -28.29 23.84
C ALA A 876 8.86 -28.53 25.36
N ALA A 877 8.41 -27.53 26.13
CA ALA A 877 8.10 -27.69 27.54
C ALA A 877 6.83 -28.54 27.75
N ALA A 878 5.80 -28.37 26.92
CA ALA A 878 4.58 -29.17 26.98
C ALA A 878 4.87 -30.66 26.70
N LEU A 879 5.68 -30.94 25.67
CA LEU A 879 6.12 -32.28 25.25
C LEU A 879 7.13 -32.95 26.19
N LYS A 880 7.77 -32.19 27.09
CA LYS A 880 8.76 -32.75 28.03
C LYS A 880 8.12 -33.55 29.16
N TRP A 881 6.84 -33.34 29.42
CA TRP A 881 6.13 -34.14 30.40
C TRP A 881 5.89 -35.54 29.82
N ASP A 882 6.35 -36.56 30.55
CA ASP A 882 6.23 -37.96 30.17
C ASP A 882 5.37 -38.71 31.20
N ALA A 883 4.20 -39.17 30.76
CA ALA A 883 3.27 -39.97 31.53
C ALA A 883 3.90 -41.32 31.88
N GLN A 884 4.28 -41.47 33.15
CA GLN A 884 4.98 -42.66 33.63
C GLN A 884 4.07 -43.89 33.62
N GLY A 885 4.55 -44.98 33.03
CA GLY A 885 3.82 -46.24 32.96
C GLY A 885 2.65 -46.25 31.96
N LEU A 886 2.54 -45.24 31.09
CA LEU A 886 1.59 -45.24 29.96
C LEU A 886 1.84 -46.44 29.05
N GLN A 887 0.79 -47.18 28.72
CA GLN A 887 0.85 -48.27 27.75
C GLN A 887 -0.22 -48.06 26.69
N PHE A 888 0.07 -48.42 25.44
CA PHE A 888 -0.91 -48.33 24.37
C PHE A 888 -0.63 -49.37 23.28
N ALA A 889 -1.69 -49.77 22.58
CA ALA A 889 -1.62 -50.62 21.40
C ALA A 889 -2.59 -50.08 20.34
N VAL A 890 -2.23 -50.20 19.07
CA VAL A 890 -3.00 -49.67 17.95
C VAL A 890 -3.07 -50.72 16.86
N LEU A 891 -4.26 -50.92 16.29
CA LEU A 891 -4.48 -51.77 15.14
C LEU A 891 -5.11 -50.96 14.01
N ARG A 892 -4.37 -50.77 12.92
CA ARG A 892 -4.92 -50.31 11.64
C ARG A 892 -5.37 -51.52 10.83
N GLU A 893 -6.65 -51.87 10.93
CA GLU A 893 -7.21 -53.03 10.23
C GLU A 893 -7.13 -52.88 8.71
N ASN A 894 -7.41 -51.68 8.20
CA ASN A 894 -7.39 -51.31 6.79
C ASN A 894 -7.40 -49.77 6.65
N ASN A 895 -7.55 -49.25 5.44
CA ASN A 895 -7.60 -47.81 5.19
C ASN A 895 -8.91 -47.14 5.66
N THR A 896 -9.93 -47.92 6.04
CA THR A 896 -11.22 -47.40 6.48
C THR A 896 -11.49 -47.59 7.98
N THR A 897 -10.64 -48.33 8.70
CA THR A 897 -10.88 -48.68 10.11
C THR A 897 -9.56 -48.79 10.87
N TRP A 898 -9.52 -48.16 12.04
CA TRP A 898 -8.45 -48.36 13.02
C TRP A 898 -9.03 -48.34 14.44
N THR A 899 -8.34 -49.05 15.34
CA THR A 899 -8.67 -49.14 16.75
C THR A 899 -7.42 -48.89 17.59
N ALA A 900 -7.61 -48.41 18.82
CA ALA A 900 -6.52 -48.24 19.78
C ALA A 900 -7.01 -48.57 21.19
N GLU A 901 -6.09 -49.04 22.02
CA GLU A 901 -6.30 -49.23 23.45
C GLU A 901 -5.17 -48.52 24.21
N ILE A 902 -5.52 -47.76 25.23
CA ILE A 902 -4.59 -46.96 26.02
C ILE A 902 -4.85 -47.24 27.49
N ALA A 903 -3.80 -47.51 28.25
CA ALA A 903 -3.83 -47.65 29.69
C ALA A 903 -3.07 -46.48 30.33
N ILE A 904 -3.82 -45.63 31.02
CA ILE A 904 -3.33 -44.41 31.68
C ILE A 904 -3.35 -44.64 33.19
N PRO A 905 -2.20 -44.81 33.85
CA PRO A 905 -2.16 -44.90 35.31
C PRO A 905 -2.74 -43.64 35.94
N LEU A 906 -3.68 -43.77 36.89
CA LEU A 906 -4.37 -42.63 37.50
C LEU A 906 -3.41 -41.67 38.22
N SER A 907 -2.23 -42.15 38.63
CA SER A 907 -1.16 -41.31 39.18
C SER A 907 -0.67 -40.20 38.24
N ASN A 908 -0.87 -40.34 36.92
CA ASN A 908 -0.52 -39.31 35.95
C ASN A 908 -1.56 -38.19 35.87
N LEU A 909 -2.79 -38.43 36.35
CA LEU A 909 -3.91 -37.49 36.28
C LEU A 909 -4.12 -36.78 37.63
N THR A 910 -3.05 -36.16 38.13
CA THR A 910 -3.05 -35.43 39.40
C THR A 910 -3.02 -33.93 39.16
N PHE A 911 -4.04 -33.22 39.64
CA PHE A 911 -4.20 -31.78 39.41
C PHE A 911 -3.85 -30.99 40.67
N ALA A 912 -3.27 -29.81 40.49
CA ALA A 912 -3.09 -28.90 41.62
C ALA A 912 -4.44 -28.47 42.24
N LYS A 913 -5.47 -28.30 41.40
CA LYS A 913 -6.87 -28.15 41.83
C LYS A 913 -7.78 -29.20 41.19
N PRO A 914 -8.03 -30.35 41.86
CA PRO A 914 -8.90 -31.39 41.32
C PRO A 914 -10.36 -30.89 41.20
N PRO A 915 -11.16 -31.44 40.26
CA PRO A 915 -12.59 -31.14 40.16
C PRO A 915 -13.36 -31.46 41.45
N GLN A 916 -14.44 -30.71 41.72
CA GLN A 916 -15.20 -30.79 42.97
C GLN A 916 -16.33 -31.83 42.94
N ASP A 917 -17.00 -32.00 41.79
CA ASP A 917 -18.24 -32.79 41.65
C ASP A 917 -18.12 -33.94 40.63
N CYS A 918 -16.89 -34.18 40.16
CA CYS A 918 -16.49 -35.29 39.32
C CYS A 918 -15.01 -35.61 39.57
N ASP A 919 -14.50 -36.68 38.96
CA ASP A 919 -13.08 -37.03 39.04
C ASP A 919 -12.27 -36.26 38.00
N PHE A 920 -12.83 -36.08 36.79
CA PHE A 920 -12.19 -35.34 35.69
C PHE A 920 -13.19 -34.46 34.94
N ILE A 921 -12.74 -33.27 34.50
CA ILE A 921 -13.39 -32.50 33.44
C ILE A 921 -12.79 -32.97 32.12
N VAL A 922 -13.61 -33.44 31.18
CA VAL A 922 -13.09 -34.14 29.99
C VAL A 922 -13.79 -33.76 28.70
N ASN A 923 -13.04 -33.86 27.62
CA ASN A 923 -13.59 -34.01 26.28
C ASN A 923 -12.66 -34.89 25.47
N PHE A 924 -13.20 -35.46 24.41
CA PHE A 924 -12.50 -36.39 23.54
C PHE A 924 -12.73 -35.97 22.12
N ALA A 925 -11.69 -36.00 21.31
CA ALA A 925 -11.74 -35.49 19.94
C ALA A 925 -11.07 -36.43 18.96
N ARG A 926 -11.43 -36.28 17.68
CA ARG A 926 -10.75 -36.93 16.56
C ARG A 926 -10.45 -35.91 15.48
N ASN A 927 -9.21 -35.96 15.05
CA ASN A 927 -8.64 -35.26 13.92
C ASN A 927 -8.66 -36.20 12.73
N HIS A 928 -9.64 -36.07 11.84
CA HIS A 928 -9.65 -36.81 10.59
C HIS A 928 -9.14 -35.96 9.44
N ARG A 929 -7.94 -36.30 8.94
CA ARG A 929 -7.26 -35.52 7.90
C ARG A 929 -7.14 -36.32 6.62
N PHE A 930 -7.82 -35.86 5.57
CA PHE A 930 -7.91 -36.57 4.29
C PHE A 930 -7.69 -35.61 3.12
N GLN A 931 -7.27 -36.14 1.97
CA GLN A 931 -7.20 -35.36 0.74
C GLN A 931 -8.53 -35.46 -0.01
N ASP A 932 -9.10 -34.32 -0.38
CA ASP A 932 -10.32 -34.29 -1.16
C ASP A 932 -10.10 -34.89 -2.56
N ALA A 933 -11.05 -35.71 -3.01
CA ALA A 933 -10.91 -36.42 -4.28
C ALA A 933 -10.89 -35.47 -5.49
N GLN A 934 -11.60 -34.32 -5.42
CA GLN A 934 -11.78 -33.38 -6.53
C GLN A 934 -10.64 -32.36 -6.62
N ASP A 935 -10.38 -31.63 -5.53
CA ASP A 935 -9.43 -30.50 -5.54
C ASP A 935 -8.01 -30.89 -5.07
N LYS A 936 -7.85 -32.13 -4.56
CA LYS A 936 -6.59 -32.65 -4.00
C LYS A 936 -6.06 -31.83 -2.81
N ALA A 937 -6.87 -30.99 -2.18
CA ALA A 937 -6.50 -30.28 -0.97
C ALA A 937 -6.66 -31.17 0.26
N TRP A 938 -5.79 -30.99 1.25
CA TRP A 938 -5.94 -31.61 2.56
C TRP A 938 -7.07 -30.92 3.33
N LYS A 939 -8.07 -31.69 3.77
CA LYS A 939 -9.22 -31.23 4.55
C LYS A 939 -9.23 -31.83 5.95
N TRP A 940 -9.88 -31.11 6.84
CA TRP A 940 -10.12 -31.49 8.22
C TRP A 940 -11.57 -31.87 8.42
N GLU A 941 -11.82 -33.06 8.96
CA GLU A 941 -13.06 -33.36 9.65
C GLU A 941 -12.75 -33.57 11.14
N GLN A 942 -13.12 -32.57 11.94
CA GLN A 942 -12.85 -32.53 13.36
C GLN A 942 -14.13 -32.81 14.14
N SER A 943 -14.11 -33.91 14.90
CA SER A 943 -15.24 -34.36 15.71
C SER A 943 -14.86 -34.41 17.19
N CYS A 944 -15.83 -34.23 18.07
CA CYS A 944 -15.66 -34.24 19.52
C CYS A 944 -16.90 -34.81 20.23
N TRP A 945 -16.72 -35.34 21.44
CA TRP A 945 -17.82 -35.88 22.23
C TRP A 945 -18.85 -34.81 22.56
N LEU A 946 -18.39 -33.65 23.04
CA LEU A 946 -19.22 -32.48 23.33
C LEU A 946 -18.75 -31.27 22.52
N PRO A 947 -19.67 -30.50 21.91
CA PRO A 947 -19.30 -29.38 21.07
C PRO A 947 -18.65 -28.26 21.89
N THR A 948 -17.47 -27.84 21.46
CA THR A 948 -16.66 -26.80 22.11
C THR A 948 -17.01 -25.38 21.63
N TYR A 949 -17.76 -25.25 20.53
CA TYR A 949 -18.10 -24.00 19.87
C TYR A 949 -16.87 -23.13 19.54
N GLY A 950 -15.76 -23.79 19.24
CA GLY A 950 -14.43 -23.21 19.12
C GLY A 950 -13.34 -24.29 19.07
N PRO A 951 -12.06 -23.96 19.31
CA PRO A 951 -10.98 -24.95 19.32
C PRO A 951 -11.18 -26.00 20.42
N PHE A 952 -10.56 -27.18 20.26
CA PHE A 952 -10.69 -28.29 21.21
C PHE A 952 -10.26 -27.93 22.64
N HIS A 953 -9.39 -26.93 22.84
CA HIS A 953 -8.94 -26.50 24.16
C HIS A 953 -9.92 -25.55 24.90
N SER A 954 -11.18 -25.47 24.45
CA SER A 954 -12.22 -24.66 25.10
C SER A 954 -12.80 -25.38 26.33
N TYR A 955 -11.99 -25.52 27.38
CA TYR A 955 -12.29 -26.36 28.56
C TYR A 955 -13.60 -26.02 29.27
N ASP A 956 -14.08 -24.77 29.17
CA ASP A 956 -15.33 -24.33 29.80
C ASP A 956 -16.59 -25.00 29.18
N LYS A 957 -16.43 -25.76 28.09
CA LYS A 957 -17.50 -26.53 27.40
C LYS A 957 -17.39 -28.03 27.62
N PHE A 958 -16.43 -28.49 28.40
CA PHE A 958 -16.17 -29.91 28.60
C PHE A 958 -17.22 -30.57 29.51
N GLY A 959 -17.31 -31.89 29.41
CA GLY A 959 -18.19 -32.72 30.22
C GLY A 959 -17.53 -33.17 31.50
N LYS A 960 -18.27 -33.97 32.28
CA LYS A 960 -17.80 -34.53 33.55
C LYS A 960 -17.63 -36.04 33.43
N MET A 961 -16.50 -36.55 33.92
CA MET A 961 -16.25 -37.97 34.06
C MET A 961 -16.17 -38.35 35.54
N ARG A 962 -16.94 -39.37 35.94
CA ARG A 962 -16.92 -39.95 37.29
C ARG A 962 -16.40 -41.38 37.23
N LEU A 963 -15.56 -41.76 38.17
CA LEU A 963 -15.11 -43.14 38.33
C LEU A 963 -15.99 -43.82 39.39
N SER A 964 -16.58 -44.96 39.04
CA SER A 964 -17.29 -45.78 40.02
C SER A 964 -16.29 -46.33 41.04
N LYS A 965 -16.56 -46.09 42.32
CA LYS A 965 -15.74 -46.58 43.43
C LYS A 965 -16.02 -48.04 43.76
#